data_AF-A0A803NU42-F1
#
_entry.id   AF-A0A803NU42-F1
#
_cell.length_a   1.000
_cell.length_b   1.000
_cell.length_c   1.000
_cell.angle_alpha   90.00
_cell.angle_beta   90.00
_cell.angle_gamma   90.00
#
_symmetry.space_group_name_H-M   'P 1'
#
loop_
_entity.id
_entity.type
_entity.pdbx_description
1 polymer ?
#
loop_
_entity_poly.entity_id
_entity_poly.type
_entity_poly.pdbx_seq_one_letter_code
_entity_poly.pdbx_strand_id
1 'polypeptide(L)'
;MLIGKTKKIMLKTATFIAIVSSFVFYLLSPVPKSTYHSLYTSLSDNASISHHLYTLTRRPHIAGSAANAEAAAYVYSIFTSSDIPTHITSYRVALSYPVSRSLKLIPPPPDPPHEFELRQEVYDEDPYADAAKEVVPTFHAYAKSGTAVGPVVYVNYGRVEDYATLREMGVSVNGSVVLARYGEIFRGDIIRNAYKAGAIGALVYTDRKDYGGGGGGARWMPPSGVQMGTTYNALGDPTTPGWASTEECERISETEVEESGEVPMIPSLPVSGKDGELILMSIGGQVANDDWQGSVDAPVYRVGPGPGIVNLSYTGELVIGTIENVIGVIEGAEEPDRFVILGNHRDAWTFGAVDPNSGTAALLEIAQRLGKLQKRGWKPRRTIILCNWDAEEFGLLGSTEWVEENRELLASRAVAYLNVDCAVSEPMFYASATPQLDDLLIQATQQVQDPDNSSRTVYDLWLASSNPVKIGRLGGGGSDFAAFVQHIGIPATMIAFDNGFPVYHSLYDDYVWMKKFGDPMFQRHVAVASVWGLVALWLADAEVLPFDYLSYAEELQKYTKELEIEIKGNKDISLTPLFKSIEELRKAATIINNQKKAVVENKGWKSIWRKDQSKLRELNDRLMMAERAFTDRDGLLERSWYKHLVYGPSKYDDYGSKSFPGIDDAVEMANKLNTAESWKLAQHEIWRVSRAVKQASQVLNGVLT
;
A
#
# COMPACT_ATOMS: atom_id res chain seq x y z
N MET A 1 -74.03 17.58 -35.54
CA MET A 1 -72.77 18.35 -35.68
C MET A 1 -72.09 18.69 -34.34
N LEU A 2 -72.80 18.77 -33.20
CA LEU A 2 -72.19 19.09 -31.89
C LEU A 2 -71.30 17.97 -31.29
N ILE A 3 -71.63 16.69 -31.47
CA ILE A 3 -70.92 15.55 -30.85
C ILE A 3 -69.49 15.37 -31.39
N GLY A 4 -69.25 15.76 -32.65
CA GLY A 4 -67.91 15.71 -33.26
C GLY A 4 -66.94 16.79 -32.76
N LYS A 5 -67.47 17.94 -32.30
CA LYS A 5 -66.64 19.03 -31.73
C LYS A 5 -66.15 18.69 -30.33
N THR A 6 -66.99 18.07 -29.49
CA THR A 6 -66.63 17.64 -28.12
C THR A 6 -65.59 16.51 -28.11
N LYS A 7 -65.69 15.52 -29.02
CA LYS A 7 -64.66 14.47 -29.16
C LYS A 7 -63.29 15.04 -29.59
N LYS A 8 -63.27 16.01 -30.51
CA LYS A 8 -62.02 16.67 -30.94
C LYS A 8 -61.37 17.50 -29.84
N ILE A 9 -62.16 18.13 -28.97
CA ILE A 9 -61.66 18.89 -27.82
C ILE A 9 -61.09 17.93 -26.78
N MET A 10 -61.83 16.88 -26.39
CA MET A 10 -61.33 15.87 -25.44
C MET A 10 -60.04 15.19 -25.90
N LEU A 11 -59.92 14.86 -27.20
CA LEU A 11 -58.70 14.25 -27.73
C LEU A 11 -57.50 15.21 -27.63
N LYS A 12 -57.68 16.50 -27.96
CA LYS A 12 -56.63 17.51 -27.83
C LYS A 12 -56.22 17.76 -26.38
N THR A 13 -57.18 17.76 -25.45
CA THR A 13 -56.90 17.91 -24.01
C THR A 13 -56.16 16.69 -23.46
N ALA A 14 -56.53 15.47 -23.87
CA ALA A 14 -55.84 14.25 -23.47
C ALA A 14 -54.39 14.20 -24.01
N THR A 15 -54.18 14.61 -25.27
CA THR A 15 -52.82 14.70 -25.85
C THR A 15 -51.99 15.78 -25.16
N PHE A 16 -52.58 16.94 -24.83
CA PHE A 16 -51.87 17.99 -24.08
C PHE A 16 -51.50 17.55 -22.67
N ILE A 17 -52.42 16.89 -21.95
CA ILE A 17 -52.13 16.31 -20.63
C ILE A 17 -51.06 15.23 -20.73
N ALA A 18 -51.08 14.36 -21.74
CA ALA A 18 -50.05 13.33 -21.94
C ALA A 18 -48.67 13.94 -22.25
N ILE A 19 -48.61 15.00 -23.06
CA ILE A 19 -47.37 15.73 -23.36
C ILE A 19 -46.86 16.42 -22.09
N VAL A 20 -47.70 17.17 -21.38
CA VAL A 20 -47.30 17.86 -20.13
C VAL A 20 -46.89 16.85 -19.07
N SER A 21 -47.65 15.76 -18.91
CA SER A 21 -47.30 14.69 -17.96
C SER A 21 -45.99 14.02 -18.33
N SER A 22 -45.72 13.78 -19.61
CA SER A 22 -44.45 13.21 -20.08
C SER A 22 -43.29 14.18 -19.91
N PHE A 23 -43.52 15.48 -20.15
CA PHE A 23 -42.53 16.55 -19.98
C PHE A 23 -42.19 16.76 -18.50
N VAL A 24 -43.20 16.74 -17.63
CA VAL A 24 -43.06 16.77 -16.17
C VAL A 24 -42.39 15.49 -15.66
N PHE A 25 -42.71 14.31 -16.21
CA PHE A 25 -42.02 13.06 -15.88
C PHE A 25 -40.53 13.11 -16.29
N TYR A 26 -40.22 13.69 -17.46
CA TYR A 26 -38.85 13.84 -17.93
C TYR A 26 -38.06 14.87 -17.10
N LEU A 27 -38.71 15.95 -16.66
CA LEU A 27 -38.12 16.97 -15.77
C LEU A 27 -37.94 16.49 -14.32
N LEU A 28 -38.77 15.54 -13.87
CA LEU A 28 -38.74 15.01 -12.50
C LEU A 28 -38.01 13.66 -12.38
N SER A 29 -37.61 13.03 -13.48
CA SER A 29 -36.87 11.76 -13.42
C SER A 29 -35.44 12.03 -12.95
N PRO A 30 -34.97 11.34 -11.90
CA PRO A 30 -33.60 11.51 -11.44
C PRO A 30 -32.62 11.12 -12.56
N VAL A 31 -31.56 11.93 -12.71
CA VAL A 31 -30.49 11.68 -13.68
C VAL A 31 -29.83 10.33 -13.36
N PRO A 32 -29.66 9.42 -14.34
CA PRO A 32 -29.02 8.13 -14.10
C PRO A 32 -27.60 8.29 -13.54
N LYS A 33 -27.20 7.40 -12.63
CA LYS A 33 -25.86 7.39 -12.02
C LYS A 33 -24.73 7.32 -13.06
N SER A 34 -24.93 6.54 -14.12
CA SER A 34 -23.99 6.43 -15.24
C SER A 34 -23.68 7.78 -15.90
N THR A 35 -24.63 8.72 -15.95
CA THR A 35 -24.37 10.08 -16.47
C THR A 35 -23.37 10.83 -15.59
N TYR A 36 -23.43 10.67 -14.27
CA TYR A 36 -22.46 11.26 -13.36
C TYR A 36 -21.09 10.58 -13.45
N HIS A 37 -21.04 9.27 -13.71
CA HIS A 37 -19.79 8.54 -13.92
C HIS A 37 -19.07 8.99 -15.20
N SER A 38 -19.80 9.19 -16.31
CA SER A 38 -19.22 9.77 -17.52
C SER A 38 -18.84 11.24 -17.34
N LEU A 39 -19.62 12.00 -16.57
CA LEU A 39 -19.27 13.38 -16.26
C LEU A 39 -17.97 13.44 -15.45
N TYR A 40 -17.81 12.58 -14.45
CA TYR A 40 -16.62 12.51 -13.60
C TYR A 40 -15.32 12.43 -14.41
N THR A 41 -15.24 11.53 -15.38
CA THR A 41 -14.02 11.37 -16.22
C THR A 41 -13.76 12.57 -17.11
N SER A 42 -14.79 13.30 -17.54
CA SER A 42 -14.65 14.53 -18.33
C SER A 42 -14.30 15.79 -17.52
N LEU A 43 -14.41 15.76 -16.19
CA LEU A 43 -14.11 16.90 -15.32
C LEU A 43 -12.62 17.02 -14.96
N SER A 44 -11.78 16.21 -15.61
CA SER A 44 -10.35 16.10 -15.36
C SER A 44 -9.57 17.37 -15.69
N ASP A 45 -8.65 17.73 -14.80
CA ASP A 45 -7.71 18.83 -14.99
C ASP A 45 -6.29 18.38 -14.56
N ASN A 46 -5.32 18.47 -15.47
CA ASN A 46 -3.93 18.13 -15.17
C ASN A 46 -3.17 19.31 -14.54
N ALA A 47 -3.61 20.55 -14.77
CA ALA A 47 -3.01 21.73 -14.20
C ALA A 47 -3.32 21.85 -12.70
N SER A 48 -4.53 21.50 -12.28
CA SER A 48 -4.91 21.41 -10.85
C SER A 48 -4.03 20.40 -10.11
N ILE A 49 -3.89 19.18 -10.63
CA ILE A 49 -3.02 18.14 -10.05
C ILE A 49 -1.59 18.63 -9.93
N SER A 50 -1.03 19.20 -11.02
CA SER A 50 0.34 19.72 -11.00
C SER A 50 0.52 20.83 -9.96
N HIS A 51 -0.50 21.69 -9.78
CA HIS A 51 -0.47 22.73 -8.76
C HIS A 51 -0.58 22.18 -7.34
N HIS A 52 -1.42 21.16 -7.11
CA HIS A 52 -1.51 20.47 -5.83
C HIS A 52 -0.17 19.84 -5.47
N LEU A 53 0.43 19.09 -6.39
CA LEU A 53 1.73 18.47 -6.15
C LEU A 53 2.80 19.52 -5.86
N TYR A 54 2.88 20.58 -6.67
CA TYR A 54 3.81 21.68 -6.43
C TYR A 54 3.63 22.28 -5.04
N THR A 55 2.39 22.45 -4.57
CA THR A 55 2.08 23.08 -3.28
C THR A 55 2.46 22.21 -2.10
N LEU A 56 2.19 20.91 -2.19
CA LEU A 56 2.52 19.92 -1.14
C LEU A 56 4.05 19.77 -0.98
N THR A 57 4.77 19.76 -2.11
CA THR A 57 6.21 19.47 -2.16
C THR A 57 7.11 20.71 -2.03
N ARG A 58 6.59 21.84 -1.54
CA ARG A 58 7.38 23.09 -1.43
C ARG A 58 8.44 23.04 -0.34
N ARG A 59 8.23 22.20 0.67
CA ARG A 59 9.07 22.05 1.84
C ARG A 59 9.13 20.58 2.23
N PRO A 60 10.24 20.11 2.82
CA PRO A 60 10.27 18.78 3.38
C PRO A 60 9.26 18.65 4.52
N HIS A 61 8.48 17.59 4.56
CA HIS A 61 7.36 17.46 5.48
C HIS A 61 7.27 16.05 6.10
N ILE A 62 8.33 15.69 6.81
CA ILE A 62 8.37 14.47 7.63
C ILE A 62 7.25 14.47 8.69
N ALA A 63 6.74 13.29 9.00
CA ALA A 63 5.70 13.10 10.02
C ALA A 63 6.04 13.82 11.32
N GLY A 64 5.02 14.34 12.02
CA GLY A 64 5.18 15.09 13.27
C GLY A 64 5.79 16.49 13.15
N SER A 65 6.21 16.93 11.95
CA SER A 65 6.77 18.26 11.73
C SER A 65 5.71 19.34 11.50
N ALA A 66 6.07 20.60 11.74
CA ALA A 66 5.21 21.75 11.42
C ALA A 66 4.89 21.86 9.92
N ALA A 67 5.83 21.50 9.04
CA ALA A 67 5.61 21.50 7.59
C ALA A 67 4.57 20.45 7.17
N ASN A 68 4.55 19.29 7.83
CA ASN A 68 3.54 18.27 7.58
C ASN A 68 2.15 18.67 8.09
N ALA A 69 2.07 19.39 9.21
CA ALA A 69 0.81 20.01 9.66
C ALA A 69 0.32 21.11 8.69
N GLU A 70 1.23 21.89 8.09
CA GLU A 70 0.89 22.84 7.00
C GLU A 70 0.32 22.10 5.77
N ALA A 71 0.92 20.97 5.39
CA ALA A 71 0.41 20.13 4.31
C ALA A 71 -0.97 19.54 4.65
N ALA A 72 -1.20 19.10 5.90
CA ALA A 72 -2.51 18.65 6.38
C ALA A 72 -3.56 19.76 6.27
N ALA A 73 -3.22 20.99 6.70
CA ALA A 73 -4.09 22.15 6.60
C ALA A 73 -4.43 22.50 5.14
N TYR A 74 -3.49 22.31 4.21
CA TYR A 74 -3.76 22.45 2.78
C TYR A 74 -4.79 21.43 2.29
N VAL A 75 -4.60 20.14 2.58
CA VAL A 75 -5.55 19.07 2.22
C VAL A 75 -6.94 19.36 2.80
N TYR A 76 -7.00 19.71 4.08
CA TYR A 76 -8.24 20.12 4.77
C TYR A 76 -8.97 21.25 4.03
N SER A 77 -8.23 22.26 3.59
CA SER A 77 -8.79 23.41 2.88
C SER A 77 -9.37 23.03 1.51
N ILE A 78 -8.73 22.10 0.79
CA ILE A 78 -9.21 21.63 -0.52
C ILE A 78 -10.48 20.79 -0.38
N PHE A 79 -10.54 19.88 0.60
CA PHE A 79 -11.76 19.11 0.86
C PHE A 79 -12.92 20.04 1.25
N THR A 80 -12.69 20.96 2.18
CA THR A 80 -13.72 21.91 2.64
C THR A 80 -14.22 22.81 1.52
N SER A 81 -13.31 23.37 0.69
CA SER A 81 -13.67 24.20 -0.47
C SER A 81 -14.37 23.43 -1.60
N SER A 82 -14.28 22.09 -1.58
CA SER A 82 -15.00 21.18 -2.47
C SER A 82 -16.39 20.80 -1.94
N ASP A 83 -16.87 21.48 -0.90
CA ASP A 83 -18.15 21.21 -0.22
C ASP A 83 -18.21 19.81 0.40
N ILE A 84 -17.07 19.31 0.90
CA ILE A 84 -16.96 18.03 1.62
C ILE A 84 -16.74 18.34 3.11
N PRO A 85 -17.69 17.96 4.00
CA PRO A 85 -17.49 18.01 5.45
C PRO A 85 -16.19 17.31 5.85
N THR A 86 -15.29 18.03 6.51
CA THR A 86 -13.92 17.56 6.80
C THR A 86 -13.53 17.84 8.25
N HIS A 87 -12.83 16.90 8.86
CA HIS A 87 -12.24 17.03 10.20
C HIS A 87 -10.83 16.44 10.23
N ILE A 88 -10.07 16.82 11.27
CA ILE A 88 -8.76 16.24 11.56
C ILE A 88 -8.95 15.21 12.69
N THR A 89 -8.34 14.05 12.54
CA THR A 89 -8.21 13.04 13.59
C THR A 89 -6.74 12.95 13.95
N SER A 90 -6.40 13.21 15.22
CA SER A 90 -5.02 13.27 15.69
C SER A 90 -4.69 12.11 16.62
N TYR A 91 -3.48 11.57 16.49
CA TYR A 91 -2.91 10.59 17.41
C TYR A 91 -1.60 11.11 17.97
N ARG A 92 -1.25 10.66 19.17
CA ARG A 92 0.06 10.91 19.76
C ARG A 92 0.89 9.65 19.57
N VAL A 93 1.83 9.63 18.65
CA VAL A 93 2.56 8.39 18.31
C VAL A 93 4.05 8.49 18.62
N ALA A 94 4.69 7.35 18.87
CA ALA A 94 6.13 7.30 19.09
C ALA A 94 6.89 7.37 17.75
N LEU A 95 7.47 8.54 17.46
CA LEU A 95 8.29 8.80 16.26
C LEU A 95 9.77 8.80 16.65
N SER A 96 10.65 8.36 15.76
CA SER A 96 12.11 8.39 16.02
C SER A 96 12.83 9.43 15.17
N TYR A 97 13.77 10.18 15.75
CA TYR A 97 14.59 11.14 15.00
C TYR A 97 16.07 11.05 15.37
N PRO A 98 16.98 11.43 14.46
CA PRO A 98 18.41 11.38 14.72
C PRO A 98 18.86 12.56 15.59
N VAL A 99 19.53 12.28 16.71
CA VAL A 99 20.20 13.29 17.55
C VAL A 99 21.64 13.49 17.09
N SER A 100 22.37 12.39 16.85
CA SER A 100 23.73 12.45 16.32
C SER A 100 24.09 11.20 15.54
N ARG A 101 25.00 11.34 14.57
CA ARG A 101 25.52 10.26 13.74
C ARG A 101 26.93 10.56 13.30
N SER A 102 27.76 9.54 13.22
CA SER A 102 29.11 9.64 12.66
C SER A 102 29.50 8.32 12.02
N LEU A 103 30.21 8.41 10.90
CA LEU A 103 30.75 7.25 10.22
C LEU A 103 32.21 7.53 9.85
N LYS A 104 33.08 6.57 10.15
CA LYS A 104 34.51 6.67 9.85
C LYS A 104 35.02 5.33 9.32
N LEU A 105 35.69 5.36 8.17
CA LEU A 105 36.43 4.24 7.61
C LEU A 105 37.90 4.33 8.04
N ILE A 106 38.43 3.25 8.59
CA ILE A 106 39.83 3.07 8.94
C ILE A 106 40.39 2.02 7.96
N PRO A 107 41.01 2.45 6.85
CA PRO A 107 41.62 1.53 5.90
C PRO A 107 42.94 0.95 6.48
N PRO A 108 43.50 -0.08 5.84
CA PRO A 108 44.83 -0.57 6.19
C PRO A 108 45.90 0.51 5.98
N PRO A 109 46.96 0.56 6.80
CA PRO A 109 48.09 1.45 6.53
C PRO A 109 48.68 1.22 5.13
N PRO A 110 49.12 2.27 4.42
CA PRO A 110 49.40 3.63 4.91
C PRO A 110 48.24 4.63 4.78
N ASP A 111 47.06 4.21 4.31
CA ASP A 111 45.97 5.13 4.01
C ASP A 111 45.40 5.76 5.31
N PRO A 112 45.15 7.08 5.34
CA PRO A 112 44.60 7.72 6.52
C PRO A 112 43.12 7.37 6.71
N PRO A 113 42.60 7.40 7.95
CA PRO A 113 41.17 7.27 8.18
C PRO A 113 40.36 8.32 7.43
N HIS A 114 39.23 7.91 6.87
CA HIS A 114 38.28 8.76 6.15
C HIS A 114 37.03 8.95 7.00
N GLU A 115 36.62 10.20 7.20
CA GLU A 115 35.39 10.58 7.90
C GLU A 115 34.34 11.00 6.89
N PHE A 116 33.15 10.41 6.96
CA PHE A 116 32.08 10.66 6.00
C PHE A 116 31.22 11.84 6.45
N GLU A 117 30.87 12.73 5.51
CA GLU A 117 30.01 13.88 5.79
C GLU A 117 28.53 13.48 6.01
N LEU A 118 28.13 12.32 5.45
CA LEU A 118 26.77 11.78 5.51
C LEU A 118 25.69 12.77 5.00
N ARG A 119 26.02 13.57 3.98
CA ARG A 119 25.14 14.63 3.46
C ARG A 119 24.76 14.37 2.01
N GLN A 120 23.50 14.62 1.70
CA GLN A 120 23.00 14.68 0.32
C GLN A 120 23.31 16.05 -0.28
N GLU A 121 23.82 16.09 -1.52
CA GLU A 121 24.13 17.33 -2.24
C GLU A 121 22.89 17.83 -3.00
N VAL A 122 22.69 19.14 -3.10
CA VAL A 122 21.63 19.72 -3.96
C VAL A 122 22.10 19.77 -5.41
N TYR A 123 21.17 19.86 -6.36
CA TYR A 123 21.52 20.08 -7.76
C TYR A 123 22.11 21.49 -7.99
N ASP A 124 22.86 21.65 -9.09
CA ASP A 124 23.17 22.98 -9.60
C ASP A 124 21.88 23.72 -9.95
N GLU A 125 21.76 24.97 -9.47
CA GLU A 125 20.56 25.82 -9.66
C GLU A 125 19.26 25.20 -9.12
N ASP A 126 19.34 24.35 -8.09
CA ASP A 126 18.18 23.75 -7.45
C ASP A 126 17.23 24.82 -6.88
N PRO A 127 15.97 24.92 -7.36
CA PRO A 127 15.00 25.87 -6.85
C PRO A 127 14.63 25.62 -5.38
N TYR A 128 14.93 24.43 -4.85
CA TYR A 128 14.69 24.02 -3.47
C TYR A 128 15.95 24.06 -2.60
N ALA A 129 17.07 24.62 -3.06
CA ALA A 129 18.34 24.60 -2.31
C ALA A 129 18.25 25.16 -0.87
N ASP A 130 17.39 26.16 -0.64
CA ASP A 130 17.14 26.68 0.72
C ASP A 130 16.23 25.77 1.53
N ALA A 131 15.14 25.26 0.94
CA ALA A 131 14.22 24.32 1.60
C ALA A 131 14.89 22.97 1.91
N ALA A 132 15.86 22.54 1.09
CA ALA A 132 16.66 21.34 1.29
C ALA A 132 17.48 21.37 2.59
N LYS A 133 17.75 22.57 3.14
CA LYS A 133 18.42 22.73 4.45
C LYS A 133 17.53 22.36 5.63
N GLU A 134 16.21 22.26 5.40
CA GLU A 134 15.23 21.86 6.41
C GLU A 134 15.09 20.33 6.51
N VAL A 135 15.64 19.58 5.55
CA VAL A 135 15.62 18.12 5.56
C VAL A 135 16.39 17.60 6.76
N VAL A 136 15.80 16.66 7.49
CA VAL A 136 16.45 16.02 8.63
C VAL A 136 17.69 15.23 8.18
N PRO A 137 18.73 15.13 9.01
CA PRO A 137 19.90 14.30 8.69
C PRO A 137 19.49 12.86 8.34
N THR A 138 20.08 12.25 7.32
CA THR A 138 19.65 10.91 6.87
C THR A 138 19.85 9.84 7.95
N PHE A 139 18.85 8.98 8.12
CA PHE A 139 18.81 7.99 9.19
C PHE A 139 17.86 6.84 8.85
N HIS A 140 17.99 5.75 9.60
CA HIS A 140 16.97 4.71 9.66
C HIS A 140 16.08 4.98 10.86
N ALA A 141 14.78 5.17 10.65
CA ALA A 141 13.86 5.29 11.76
C ALA A 141 13.79 4.00 12.57
N TYR A 142 13.72 4.17 13.90
CA TYR A 142 13.77 3.15 14.95
C TYR A 142 15.08 2.37 15.07
N ALA A 143 16.15 2.79 14.39
CA ALA A 143 17.46 2.16 14.59
C ALA A 143 17.95 2.26 16.05
N LYS A 144 18.60 1.21 16.54
CA LYS A 144 19.16 1.17 17.89
C LYS A 144 20.26 2.21 18.07
N SER A 145 20.18 3.02 19.12
CA SER A 145 21.29 3.89 19.53
C SER A 145 22.49 3.07 20.01
N GLY A 146 23.69 3.40 19.53
CA GLY A 146 24.92 2.71 19.91
C GLY A 146 26.11 3.01 19.00
N THR A 147 27.24 2.38 19.33
CA THR A 147 28.48 2.46 18.55
C THR A 147 28.94 1.06 18.18
N ALA A 148 29.26 0.85 16.90
CA ALA A 148 29.80 -0.38 16.37
C ALA A 148 31.15 -0.11 15.71
N VAL A 149 32.20 -0.81 16.17
CA VAL A 149 33.55 -0.73 15.58
C VAL A 149 33.99 -2.13 15.21
N GLY A 150 34.16 -2.38 13.91
CA GLY A 150 34.50 -3.73 13.44
C GLY A 150 34.96 -3.76 11.99
N PRO A 151 35.55 -4.89 11.56
CA PRO A 151 35.85 -5.12 10.15
C PRO A 151 34.56 -5.10 9.33
N VAL A 152 34.65 -4.71 8.06
CA VAL A 152 33.49 -4.69 7.16
C VAL A 152 33.32 -6.03 6.44
N VAL A 153 32.08 -6.52 6.35
CA VAL A 153 31.69 -7.68 5.52
C VAL A 153 30.61 -7.24 4.54
N TYR A 154 30.78 -7.52 3.25
CA TYR A 154 29.75 -7.26 2.25
C TYR A 154 28.77 -8.42 2.17
N VAL A 155 27.48 -8.12 2.30
CA VAL A 155 26.41 -9.13 2.45
C VAL A 155 25.36 -9.06 1.35
N ASN A 156 25.71 -8.52 0.17
CA ASN A 156 24.77 -8.35 -0.95
C ASN A 156 23.51 -7.56 -0.52
N TYR A 157 22.31 -8.12 -0.69
CA TYR A 157 21.05 -7.50 -0.26
C TYR A 157 20.70 -7.81 1.21
N GLY A 158 21.52 -8.57 1.93
CA GLY A 158 21.28 -8.92 3.33
C GLY A 158 20.11 -9.88 3.54
N ARG A 159 19.80 -10.70 2.54
CA ARG A 159 18.76 -11.74 2.62
C ARG A 159 19.27 -12.95 3.40
N VAL A 160 18.36 -13.81 3.85
CA VAL A 160 18.71 -15.03 4.61
C VAL A 160 19.65 -15.94 3.81
N GLU A 161 19.43 -16.06 2.51
CA GLU A 161 20.25 -16.79 1.55
C GLU A 161 21.63 -16.14 1.32
N ASP A 162 21.74 -14.82 1.47
CA ASP A 162 23.03 -14.15 1.33
C ASP A 162 23.95 -14.54 2.49
N TYR A 163 23.43 -14.58 3.72
CA TYR A 163 24.17 -15.10 4.87
C TYR A 163 24.45 -16.60 4.78
N ALA A 164 23.60 -17.38 4.12
CA ALA A 164 23.88 -18.80 3.86
C ALA A 164 25.06 -18.96 2.89
N THR A 165 25.07 -18.18 1.81
CA THR A 165 26.16 -18.12 0.84
C THR A 165 27.48 -17.73 1.51
N LEU A 166 27.49 -16.73 2.39
CA LEU A 166 28.70 -16.36 3.13
C LEU A 166 29.23 -17.50 4.03
N ARG A 167 28.35 -18.25 4.68
CA ARG A 167 28.75 -19.42 5.47
C ARG A 167 29.38 -20.50 4.59
N GLU A 168 28.85 -20.74 3.40
CA GLU A 168 29.43 -21.67 2.42
C GLU A 168 30.81 -21.20 1.91
N MET A 169 30.99 -19.88 1.78
CA MET A 169 32.28 -19.25 1.47
C MET A 169 33.26 -19.24 2.67
N GLY A 170 32.83 -19.69 3.86
CA GLY A 170 33.65 -19.67 5.07
C GLY A 170 33.83 -18.27 5.69
N VAL A 171 32.97 -17.31 5.34
CA VAL A 171 32.98 -15.93 5.84
C VAL A 171 31.99 -15.78 6.99
N SER A 172 32.46 -15.25 8.12
CA SER A 172 31.62 -14.96 9.29
C SER A 172 31.41 -13.45 9.45
N VAL A 173 30.18 -13.05 9.78
CA VAL A 173 29.81 -11.67 10.12
C VAL A 173 29.84 -11.39 11.63
N ASN A 174 30.23 -12.38 12.44
CA ASN A 174 30.19 -12.24 13.89
C ASN A 174 31.20 -11.18 14.35
N GLY A 175 30.72 -10.12 15.01
CA GLY A 175 31.55 -8.98 15.43
C GLY A 175 31.94 -8.02 14.30
N SER A 176 31.36 -8.14 13.10
CA SER A 176 31.58 -7.22 11.98
C SER A 176 30.51 -6.14 11.87
N VAL A 177 30.84 -5.05 11.18
CA VAL A 177 29.83 -4.14 10.61
C VAL A 177 29.52 -4.63 9.21
N VAL A 178 28.26 -4.94 8.92
CA VAL A 178 27.87 -5.38 7.57
C VAL A 178 27.59 -4.20 6.66
N LEU A 179 27.93 -4.35 5.38
CA LEU A 179 27.50 -3.46 4.30
C LEU A 179 26.57 -4.24 3.38
N ALA A 180 25.33 -3.77 3.27
CA ALA A 180 24.30 -4.32 2.38
C ALA A 180 23.85 -3.25 1.39
N ARG A 181 23.42 -3.63 0.19
CA ARG A 181 22.72 -2.72 -0.72
C ARG A 181 21.21 -2.80 -0.53
N TYR A 182 20.52 -1.69 -0.75
CA TYR A 182 19.06 -1.68 -0.85
C TYR A 182 18.56 -2.53 -2.02
N GLY A 183 17.34 -3.04 -1.88
CA GLY A 183 16.65 -3.84 -2.89
C GLY A 183 16.28 -5.23 -2.37
N GLU A 184 15.48 -5.94 -3.16
CA GLU A 184 15.00 -7.32 -2.93
C GLU A 184 14.10 -7.56 -1.71
N ILE A 185 14.42 -7.02 -0.53
CA ILE A 185 13.67 -7.18 0.72
C ILE A 185 13.51 -5.85 1.47
N PHE A 186 12.55 -5.80 2.39
CA PHE A 186 12.39 -4.64 3.28
C PHE A 186 13.66 -4.35 4.09
N ARG A 187 13.98 -3.06 4.26
CA ARG A 187 15.23 -2.63 4.92
C ARG A 187 15.32 -3.03 6.39
N GLY A 188 14.19 -3.10 7.12
CA GLY A 188 14.18 -3.63 8.49
C GLY A 188 14.66 -5.09 8.54
N ASP A 189 14.28 -5.90 7.55
CA ASP A 189 14.74 -7.29 7.41
C ASP A 189 16.24 -7.39 7.20
N ILE A 190 16.85 -6.49 6.42
CA ILE A 190 18.31 -6.44 6.23
C ILE A 190 19.01 -6.33 7.60
N ILE A 191 18.55 -5.42 8.46
CA ILE A 191 19.14 -5.17 9.78
C ILE A 191 18.85 -6.33 10.74
N ARG A 192 17.61 -6.84 10.73
CA ARG A 192 17.17 -7.98 11.54
C ARG A 192 17.98 -9.23 11.23
N ASN A 193 18.21 -9.51 9.95
CA ASN A 193 19.03 -10.64 9.49
C ASN A 193 20.50 -10.47 9.87
N ALA A 194 21.05 -9.25 9.74
CA ALA A 194 22.42 -8.94 10.17
C ALA A 194 22.62 -9.23 11.66
N TYR A 195 21.70 -8.74 12.51
CA TYR A 195 21.73 -8.99 13.94
C TYR A 195 21.67 -10.49 14.26
N LYS A 196 20.72 -11.22 13.67
CA LYS A 196 20.59 -12.68 13.85
C LYS A 196 21.83 -13.45 13.40
N ALA A 197 22.58 -12.94 12.42
CA ALA A 197 23.83 -13.53 11.95
C ALA A 197 25.06 -13.19 12.81
N GLY A 198 24.93 -12.28 13.79
CA GLY A 198 25.99 -11.89 14.73
C GLY A 198 26.71 -10.59 14.38
N ALA A 199 26.21 -9.82 13.40
CA ALA A 199 26.75 -8.49 13.14
C ALA A 199 26.50 -7.55 14.32
N ILE A 200 27.39 -6.58 14.51
CA ILE A 200 27.31 -5.59 15.60
C ILE A 200 26.82 -4.22 15.12
N GLY A 201 26.68 -4.04 13.80
CA GLY A 201 26.15 -2.84 13.16
C GLY A 201 25.93 -3.07 11.67
N ALA A 202 25.13 -2.23 11.04
CA ALA A 202 24.78 -2.38 9.63
C ALA A 202 24.76 -1.04 8.88
N LEU A 203 25.32 -1.03 7.69
CA LEU A 203 25.23 0.06 6.73
C LEU A 203 24.44 -0.43 5.52
N VAL A 204 23.48 0.37 5.06
CA VAL A 204 22.71 0.06 3.86
C VAL A 204 22.90 1.17 2.84
N TYR A 205 23.32 0.83 1.62
CA TYR A 205 23.66 1.82 0.59
C TYR A 205 22.85 1.64 -0.69
N THR A 206 22.64 2.74 -1.42
CA THR A 206 21.97 2.75 -2.73
C THR A 206 22.97 2.42 -3.83
N ASP A 207 23.13 1.14 -4.16
CA ASP A 207 24.06 0.70 -5.21
C ASP A 207 23.69 1.31 -6.58
N ARG A 208 24.70 1.82 -7.29
CA ARG A 208 24.56 2.39 -8.65
C ARG A 208 24.03 1.36 -9.65
N LYS A 209 24.27 0.07 -9.43
CA LYS A 209 23.71 -1.03 -10.22
C LYS A 209 22.18 -0.94 -10.28
N ASP A 210 21.56 -0.67 -9.14
CA ASP A 210 20.12 -0.77 -8.98
C ASP A 210 19.45 0.61 -9.13
N TYR A 211 20.13 1.69 -8.72
CA TYR A 211 19.56 3.04 -8.66
C TYR A 211 20.24 4.07 -9.58
N GLY A 212 21.33 3.70 -10.26
CA GLY A 212 22.19 4.62 -11.04
C GLY A 212 22.11 4.49 -12.56
N GLY A 213 21.28 3.58 -13.09
CA GLY A 213 20.98 3.50 -14.53
C GLY A 213 22.13 3.07 -15.45
N GLY A 214 23.17 2.42 -14.94
CA GLY A 214 24.27 1.87 -15.75
C GLY A 214 25.18 2.88 -16.47
N GLY A 215 25.06 4.17 -16.14
CA GLY A 215 25.86 5.26 -16.72
C GLY A 215 25.53 6.65 -16.16
N GLY A 216 24.63 6.76 -15.18
CA GLY A 216 24.17 8.02 -14.61
C GLY A 216 23.14 8.75 -15.47
N GLY A 217 22.86 10.00 -15.10
CA GLY A 217 21.89 10.87 -15.76
C GLY A 217 20.92 11.49 -14.76
N ALA A 218 20.39 12.67 -15.07
CA ALA A 218 19.61 13.48 -14.13
C ALA A 218 18.32 12.82 -13.58
N ARG A 219 17.88 11.71 -14.18
CA ARG A 219 16.76 10.90 -13.69
C ARG A 219 17.15 9.99 -12.52
N TRP A 220 18.37 9.46 -12.55
CA TRP A 220 18.82 8.39 -11.65
C TRP A 220 19.33 8.97 -10.32
N MET A 221 19.44 8.12 -9.29
CA MET A 221 19.98 8.52 -8.00
C MET A 221 21.39 9.11 -8.17
N PRO A 222 21.63 10.37 -7.78
CA PRO A 222 22.95 10.95 -7.75
C PRO A 222 23.87 10.21 -6.77
N PRO A 223 25.21 10.27 -6.93
CA PRO A 223 26.14 9.53 -6.07
C PRO A 223 26.01 9.85 -4.57
N SER A 224 25.59 11.06 -4.20
CA SER A 224 25.36 11.49 -2.82
C SER A 224 23.95 11.22 -2.31
N GLY A 225 23.05 10.69 -3.15
CA GLY A 225 21.68 10.35 -2.78
C GLY A 225 21.61 9.21 -1.79
N VAL A 226 20.67 9.31 -0.86
CA VAL A 226 20.48 8.35 0.24
C VAL A 226 19.00 8.04 0.35
N GLN A 227 18.66 6.75 0.30
CA GLN A 227 17.32 6.27 0.62
C GLN A 227 17.16 6.25 2.15
N MET A 228 16.19 7.01 2.67
CA MET A 228 15.77 6.91 4.09
C MET A 228 14.70 5.82 4.26
N GLY A 229 14.28 5.58 5.50
CA GLY A 229 13.18 4.65 5.74
C GLY A 229 13.13 4.13 7.17
N THR A 230 11.95 3.63 7.53
CA THR A 230 11.77 2.87 8.77
C THR A 230 12.45 1.51 8.69
N THR A 231 12.99 1.08 9.83
CA THR A 231 13.52 -0.27 10.07
C THR A 231 12.68 -1.06 11.09
N TYR A 232 11.51 -0.54 11.44
CA TYR A 232 10.51 -1.20 12.28
C TYR A 232 9.75 -2.24 11.45
N ASN A 233 9.67 -3.48 11.97
CA ASN A 233 9.11 -4.66 11.30
C ASN A 233 7.65 -4.95 11.65
N ALA A 234 6.98 -4.04 12.36
CA ALA A 234 5.56 -4.11 12.63
C ALA A 234 4.84 -2.83 12.14
N LEU A 235 3.53 -2.79 12.36
CA LEU A 235 2.64 -1.74 11.87
C LEU A 235 1.96 -1.04 13.06
N GLY A 236 1.64 0.24 12.91
CA GLY A 236 1.09 1.07 13.99
C GLY A 236 2.14 1.51 15.00
N ASP A 237 1.73 2.32 15.98
CA ASP A 237 2.65 2.87 16.98
C ASP A 237 3.33 1.75 17.78
N PRO A 238 4.68 1.67 17.80
CA PRO A 238 5.41 0.66 18.55
C PRO A 238 5.04 0.59 20.03
N THR A 239 4.57 1.70 20.60
CA THR A 239 4.21 1.80 22.02
C THR A 239 2.75 1.45 22.33
N THR A 240 1.89 1.26 21.32
CA THR A 240 0.47 0.91 21.50
C THR A 240 0.03 -0.27 20.62
N PRO A 241 0.70 -1.44 20.69
CA PRO A 241 0.45 -2.54 19.77
C PRO A 241 -0.96 -3.13 19.93
N GLY A 242 -1.87 -2.79 19.01
CA GLY A 242 -3.23 -3.35 18.95
C GLY A 242 -4.34 -2.42 19.47
N TRP A 243 -4.02 -1.21 19.92
CA TRP A 243 -4.99 -0.19 20.33
C TRP A 243 -4.54 1.22 19.94
N ALA A 244 -5.51 2.08 19.67
CA ALA A 244 -5.22 3.43 19.18
C ALA A 244 -4.50 4.33 20.20
N SER A 245 -3.53 5.08 19.69
CA SER A 245 -2.71 6.10 20.34
C SER A 245 -3.46 7.41 20.59
N THR A 246 -4.59 7.29 21.29
CA THR A 246 -5.38 8.43 21.78
C THR A 246 -4.64 9.21 22.88
N GLU A 247 -5.16 10.39 23.26
CA GLU A 247 -4.51 11.25 24.27
C GLU A 247 -4.33 10.56 25.63
N GLU A 248 -5.26 9.67 26.01
CA GLU A 248 -5.27 8.91 27.27
C GLU A 248 -5.16 7.39 27.01
N CYS A 249 -4.11 6.94 26.33
CA CYS A 249 -3.85 5.52 26.09
C CYS A 249 -2.78 4.92 27.04
N GLU A 250 -2.86 3.60 27.25
CA GLU A 250 -1.76 2.82 27.80
C GLU A 250 -0.62 2.76 26.78
N ARG A 251 0.63 2.80 27.26
CA ARG A 251 1.83 2.63 26.42
C ARG A 251 2.77 1.63 27.06
N ILE A 252 3.30 0.73 26.24
CA ILE A 252 4.40 -0.12 26.66
C ILE A 252 5.70 0.70 26.72
N SER A 253 6.61 0.30 27.62
CA SER A 253 7.90 0.97 27.77
C SER A 253 8.83 0.72 26.59
N GLU A 254 9.84 1.56 26.39
CA GLU A 254 10.88 1.35 25.37
C GLU A 254 11.56 -0.02 25.50
N THR A 255 11.74 -0.52 26.73
CA THR A 255 12.28 -1.87 26.96
C THR A 255 11.35 -2.95 26.43
N GLU A 256 10.04 -2.84 26.65
CA GLU A 256 9.05 -3.77 26.09
C GLU A 256 8.97 -3.70 24.57
N VAL A 257 9.13 -2.50 23.98
CA VAL A 257 9.27 -2.33 22.52
C VAL A 257 10.48 -3.09 21.99
N GLU A 258 11.65 -2.98 22.64
CA GLU A 258 12.84 -3.74 22.25
C GLU A 258 12.67 -5.25 22.43
N GLU A 259 12.04 -5.68 23.52
CA GLU A 259 11.77 -7.09 23.81
C GLU A 259 10.74 -7.72 22.85
N SER A 260 9.91 -6.91 22.18
CA SER A 260 8.98 -7.39 21.14
C SER A 260 9.70 -8.04 19.95
N GLY A 261 10.94 -7.62 19.67
CA GLY A 261 11.72 -8.07 18.53
C GLY A 261 11.35 -7.40 17.19
N GLU A 262 10.47 -6.41 17.19
CA GLU A 262 10.03 -5.70 15.98
C GLU A 262 10.86 -4.45 15.65
N VAL A 263 11.70 -3.99 16.58
CA VAL A 263 12.69 -2.92 16.33
C VAL A 263 14.11 -3.50 16.24
N PRO A 264 15.01 -2.88 15.46
CA PRO A 264 16.40 -3.34 15.36
C PRO A 264 17.15 -3.32 16.69
N MET A 265 18.02 -4.32 16.89
CA MET A 265 18.84 -4.45 18.10
C MET A 265 20.30 -4.05 17.91
N ILE A 266 20.66 -3.53 16.72
CA ILE A 266 22.00 -3.03 16.39
C ILE A 266 21.92 -1.66 15.72
N PRO A 267 22.93 -0.79 15.88
CA PRO A 267 22.96 0.50 15.20
C PRO A 267 23.04 0.31 13.69
N SER A 268 22.36 1.19 12.96
CA SER A 268 22.45 1.21 11.50
C SER A 268 22.36 2.62 10.93
N LEU A 269 22.91 2.80 9.73
CA LEU A 269 22.79 4.03 8.95
C LEU A 269 22.52 3.74 7.47
N PRO A 270 21.67 4.55 6.82
CA PRO A 270 21.62 4.62 5.37
C PRO A 270 22.81 5.47 4.87
N VAL A 271 23.49 5.02 3.82
CA VAL A 271 24.64 5.73 3.23
C VAL A 271 24.49 5.85 1.72
N SER A 272 25.19 6.84 1.16
CA SER A 272 25.10 7.12 -0.27
C SER A 272 25.78 6.04 -1.11
N GLY A 273 25.43 5.97 -2.40
CA GLY A 273 26.11 5.07 -3.35
C GLY A 273 27.63 5.31 -3.37
N LYS A 274 28.05 6.59 -3.39
CA LYS A 274 29.46 7.01 -3.33
C LYS A 274 30.16 6.53 -2.07
N ASP A 275 29.54 6.71 -0.91
CA ASP A 275 30.15 6.32 0.37
C ASP A 275 30.20 4.80 0.52
N GLY A 276 29.15 4.10 0.10
CA GLY A 276 29.10 2.64 0.05
C GLY A 276 30.18 2.04 -0.84
N GLU A 277 30.41 2.62 -2.03
CA GLU A 277 31.47 2.19 -2.95
C GLU A 277 32.87 2.42 -2.35
N LEU A 278 33.09 3.55 -1.65
CA LEU A 278 34.36 3.80 -0.95
C LEU A 278 34.61 2.76 0.15
N ILE A 279 33.57 2.35 0.88
CA ILE A 279 33.68 1.28 1.88
C ILE A 279 33.97 -0.06 1.19
N LEU A 280 33.27 -0.40 0.11
CA LEU A 280 33.50 -1.63 -0.68
C LEU A 280 34.96 -1.76 -1.13
N MET A 281 35.60 -0.66 -1.57
CA MET A 281 37.01 -0.67 -1.98
C MET A 281 37.97 -1.05 -0.84
N SER A 282 37.56 -0.89 0.42
CA SER A 282 38.36 -1.30 1.59
C SER A 282 38.20 -2.78 1.97
N ILE A 283 37.26 -3.48 1.34
CA ILE A 283 36.95 -4.89 1.61
C ILE A 283 37.86 -5.79 0.76
N GLY A 284 38.60 -6.65 1.44
CA GLY A 284 39.46 -7.70 0.88
C GLY A 284 38.78 -9.07 0.95
N GLY A 285 39.57 -10.14 1.04
CA GLY A 285 39.05 -11.51 1.09
C GLY A 285 38.60 -12.03 -0.28
N GLN A 286 37.70 -13.01 -0.29
CA GLN A 286 37.23 -13.67 -1.52
C GLN A 286 36.44 -12.69 -2.40
N VAL A 287 36.56 -12.85 -3.73
CA VAL A 287 35.72 -12.11 -4.69
C VAL A 287 34.27 -12.56 -4.52
N ALA A 288 33.35 -11.60 -4.44
CA ALA A 288 31.93 -11.91 -4.35
C ALA A 288 31.44 -12.59 -5.63
N ASN A 289 30.39 -13.40 -5.54
CA ASN A 289 29.80 -14.07 -6.70
C ASN A 289 29.41 -13.06 -7.80
N ASP A 290 29.32 -13.52 -9.06
CA ASP A 290 29.08 -12.63 -10.20
C ASP A 290 27.77 -11.84 -10.06
N ASP A 291 26.71 -12.45 -9.51
CA ASP A 291 25.43 -11.80 -9.23
C ASP A 291 25.51 -10.77 -8.09
N TRP A 292 26.52 -10.88 -7.22
CA TRP A 292 26.78 -9.97 -6.11
C TRP A 292 27.58 -8.73 -6.50
N GLN A 293 28.17 -8.70 -7.70
CA GLN A 293 28.91 -7.56 -8.20
C GLN A 293 27.99 -6.34 -8.45
N GLY A 294 28.61 -5.16 -8.51
CA GLY A 294 27.97 -3.87 -8.81
C GLY A 294 27.79 -3.62 -10.32
N SER A 295 27.73 -2.35 -10.71
CA SER A 295 27.69 -1.93 -12.12
C SER A 295 29.00 -2.26 -12.86
N VAL A 296 29.00 -2.21 -14.20
CA VAL A 296 30.16 -2.57 -15.05
C VAL A 296 31.42 -1.75 -14.72
N ASP A 297 31.24 -0.52 -14.26
CA ASP A 297 32.27 0.44 -13.86
C ASP A 297 32.53 0.49 -12.34
N ALA A 298 31.88 -0.38 -11.55
CA ALA A 298 32.12 -0.50 -10.12
C ALA A 298 33.45 -1.23 -9.85
N PRO A 299 34.09 -1.01 -8.68
CA PRO A 299 35.21 -1.82 -8.24
C PRO A 299 34.80 -3.30 -8.12
N VAL A 300 35.77 -4.21 -8.15
CA VAL A 300 35.50 -5.63 -7.89
C VAL A 300 35.08 -5.79 -6.44
N TYR A 301 33.84 -6.22 -6.22
CA TYR A 301 33.31 -6.43 -4.88
C TYR A 301 33.89 -7.71 -4.29
N ARG A 302 34.29 -7.61 -3.03
CA ARG A 302 34.78 -8.71 -2.21
C ARG A 302 33.96 -8.81 -0.94
N VAL A 303 33.95 -9.99 -0.33
CA VAL A 303 33.06 -10.27 0.80
C VAL A 303 33.69 -10.00 2.18
N GLY A 304 35.01 -9.82 2.27
CA GLY A 304 35.69 -9.59 3.56
C GLY A 304 35.88 -10.89 4.37
N PRO A 305 36.02 -10.80 5.71
CA PRO A 305 35.95 -9.60 6.54
C PRO A 305 37.21 -8.71 6.41
N GLY A 306 37.00 -7.39 6.45
CA GLY A 306 38.06 -6.39 6.40
C GLY A 306 38.86 -6.44 5.08
N PRO A 307 40.06 -5.84 5.01
CA PRO A 307 40.82 -5.29 6.12
C PRO A 307 40.38 -3.89 6.57
N GLY A 308 39.47 -3.22 5.84
CA GLY A 308 38.82 -2.00 6.31
C GLY A 308 38.00 -2.20 7.59
N ILE A 309 38.14 -1.27 8.52
CA ILE A 309 37.37 -1.21 9.78
C ILE A 309 36.48 0.02 9.73
N VAL A 310 35.20 -0.13 10.07
CA VAL A 310 34.27 0.99 10.21
C VAL A 310 34.04 1.27 11.69
N ASN A 311 34.00 2.56 12.03
CA ASN A 311 33.45 3.07 13.28
C ASN A 311 32.14 3.80 12.95
N LEU A 312 31.04 3.15 13.31
CA LEU A 312 29.66 3.63 13.17
C LEU A 312 29.17 4.07 14.56
N SER A 313 28.70 5.30 14.69
CA SER A 313 27.99 5.75 15.90
C SER A 313 26.68 6.40 15.50
N TYR A 314 25.60 6.01 16.18
CA TYR A 314 24.27 6.56 15.99
C TYR A 314 23.61 6.80 17.36
N THR A 315 22.94 7.93 17.50
CA THR A 315 22.06 8.22 18.63
C THR A 315 20.78 8.79 18.08
N GLY A 316 19.71 8.02 18.19
CA GLY A 316 18.34 8.45 17.95
C GLY A 316 17.62 8.75 19.26
N GLU A 317 16.52 9.49 19.16
CA GLU A 317 15.55 9.71 20.22
C GLU A 317 14.16 9.27 19.78
N LEU A 318 13.41 8.68 20.70
CA LEU A 318 11.98 8.37 20.53
C LEU A 318 11.18 9.53 21.14
N VAL A 319 10.30 10.13 20.34
CA VAL A 319 9.52 11.30 20.71
C VAL A 319 8.05 10.99 20.51
N ILE A 320 7.23 11.22 21.55
CA ILE A 320 5.77 11.16 21.42
C ILE A 320 5.29 12.43 20.71
N GLY A 321 5.18 12.35 19.39
CA GLY A 321 4.73 13.43 18.50
C GLY A 321 3.25 13.34 18.16
N THR A 322 2.66 14.45 17.73
CA THR A 322 1.27 14.46 17.22
C THR A 322 1.29 14.27 15.71
N ILE A 323 0.46 13.36 15.21
CA ILE A 323 0.20 13.15 13.78
C ILE A 323 -1.26 13.51 13.46
N GLU A 324 -1.53 13.94 12.24
CA GLU A 324 -2.82 14.49 11.82
C GLU A 324 -3.32 13.83 10.53
N ASN A 325 -4.32 12.95 10.67
CA ASN A 325 -5.09 12.42 9.57
C ASN A 325 -6.19 13.41 9.17
N VAL A 326 -6.38 13.65 7.86
CA VAL A 326 -7.46 14.51 7.34
C VAL A 326 -8.57 13.64 6.75
N ILE A 327 -9.78 13.74 7.32
CA ILE A 327 -10.92 12.88 6.99
C ILE A 327 -12.06 13.71 6.40
N GLY A 328 -12.33 13.51 5.11
CA GLY A 328 -13.45 14.10 4.38
C GLY A 328 -14.60 13.10 4.18
N VAL A 329 -15.85 13.50 4.42
CA VAL A 329 -17.01 12.59 4.37
C VAL A 329 -18.10 13.13 3.44
N ILE A 330 -18.48 12.34 2.44
CA ILE A 330 -19.67 12.57 1.60
C ILE A 330 -20.72 11.54 2.01
N GLU A 331 -21.73 11.97 2.76
CA GLU A 331 -22.77 11.08 3.30
C GLU A 331 -23.64 10.44 2.20
N GLY A 332 -23.86 9.13 2.32
CA GLY A 332 -24.72 8.36 1.42
C GLY A 332 -26.20 8.68 1.61
N ALA A 333 -26.96 8.77 0.52
CA ALA A 333 -28.38 9.11 0.54
C ALA A 333 -29.30 7.93 0.93
N GLU A 334 -28.86 6.69 0.79
CA GLU A 334 -29.68 5.49 1.01
C GLU A 334 -29.07 4.51 2.03
N GLU A 335 -27.75 4.34 1.98
CA GLU A 335 -26.96 3.49 2.88
C GLU A 335 -25.85 4.33 3.53
N PRO A 336 -26.17 5.37 4.32
CA PRO A 336 -25.17 6.24 4.95
C PRO A 336 -24.22 5.49 5.89
N ASP A 337 -24.61 4.30 6.34
CA ASP A 337 -23.84 3.41 7.20
C ASP A 337 -22.99 2.38 6.42
N ARG A 338 -22.78 2.57 5.12
CA ARG A 338 -21.86 1.77 4.30
C ARG A 338 -20.78 2.68 3.74
N PHE A 339 -19.52 2.30 3.89
CA PHE A 339 -18.38 3.19 3.61
C PHE A 339 -17.53 2.69 2.45
N VAL A 340 -17.37 3.51 1.42
CA VAL A 340 -16.34 3.34 0.39
C VAL A 340 -15.21 4.30 0.75
N ILE A 341 -14.05 3.78 1.07
CA ILE A 341 -12.94 4.56 1.62
C ILE A 341 -11.86 4.71 0.54
N LEU A 342 -11.38 5.93 0.31
CA LEU A 342 -10.24 6.23 -0.54
C LEU A 342 -9.13 6.76 0.37
N GLY A 343 -7.93 6.17 0.30
CA GLY A 343 -6.82 6.53 1.17
C GLY A 343 -5.50 6.74 0.44
N ASN A 344 -4.69 7.64 1.00
CA ASN A 344 -3.34 7.99 0.58
C ASN A 344 -2.63 8.68 1.77
N HIS A 345 -1.38 8.33 2.07
CA HIS A 345 -0.60 9.10 3.06
C HIS A 345 -0.02 10.39 2.48
N ARG A 346 0.47 11.27 3.37
CA ARG A 346 0.96 12.61 3.03
C ARG A 346 2.39 12.86 3.49
N ASP A 347 2.76 12.29 4.63
CA ASP A 347 4.10 12.46 5.17
C ASP A 347 5.13 11.86 4.24
N ALA A 348 6.30 12.48 4.18
CA ALA A 348 7.41 12.05 3.34
C ALA A 348 8.73 12.23 4.08
N TRP A 349 9.73 11.38 3.84
CA TRP A 349 11.07 11.58 4.40
C TRP A 349 11.70 12.92 4.04
N THR A 350 11.45 13.41 2.82
CA THR A 350 11.95 14.68 2.29
C THR A 350 10.77 15.50 1.72
N PHE A 351 10.79 15.84 0.43
CA PHE A 351 9.74 16.55 -0.28
C PHE A 351 8.62 15.63 -0.79
N GLY A 352 8.95 14.40 -1.16
CA GLY A 352 7.99 13.34 -1.47
C GLY A 352 7.06 13.62 -2.65
N ALA A 353 7.62 13.95 -3.81
CA ALA A 353 6.80 14.28 -4.98
C ALA A 353 6.18 13.07 -5.66
N VAL A 354 6.89 11.96 -5.73
CA VAL A 354 6.34 10.66 -6.06
C VAL A 354 5.69 10.09 -4.81
N ASP A 355 6.50 9.86 -3.77
CA ASP A 355 6.09 9.22 -2.53
C ASP A 355 5.89 10.26 -1.41
N PRO A 356 4.65 10.60 -1.02
CA PRO A 356 3.37 10.09 -1.53
C PRO A 356 2.53 11.11 -2.30
N ASN A 357 3.04 12.33 -2.46
CA ASN A 357 2.17 13.44 -2.85
C ASN A 357 1.66 13.37 -4.29
N SER A 358 2.20 12.47 -5.12
CA SER A 358 1.57 12.13 -6.41
C SER A 358 0.17 11.55 -6.20
N GLY A 359 -0.01 10.68 -5.20
CA GLY A 359 -1.32 10.18 -4.76
C GLY A 359 -2.15 11.23 -4.04
N THR A 360 -1.54 12.05 -3.18
CA THR A 360 -2.27 13.13 -2.49
C THR A 360 -2.84 14.12 -3.51
N ALA A 361 -2.06 14.51 -4.52
CA ALA A 361 -2.53 15.38 -5.60
C ALA A 361 -3.68 14.75 -6.40
N ALA A 362 -3.63 13.44 -6.65
CA ALA A 362 -4.73 12.71 -7.29
C ALA A 362 -5.99 12.66 -6.40
N LEU A 363 -5.84 12.45 -5.08
CA LEU A 363 -6.94 12.45 -4.11
C LEU A 363 -7.63 13.82 -4.02
N LEU A 364 -6.85 14.91 -4.03
CA LEU A 364 -7.37 16.28 -4.03
C LEU A 364 -8.18 16.59 -5.30
N GLU A 365 -7.71 16.14 -6.46
CA GLU A 365 -8.43 16.26 -7.72
C GLU A 365 -9.73 15.43 -7.71
N ILE A 366 -9.72 14.21 -7.14
CA ILE A 366 -10.94 13.41 -6.93
C ILE A 366 -11.94 14.19 -6.08
N ALA A 367 -11.51 14.75 -4.95
CA ALA A 367 -12.37 15.54 -4.05
C ALA A 367 -13.05 16.69 -4.79
N GLN A 368 -12.30 17.44 -5.60
CA GLN A 368 -12.83 18.54 -6.40
C GLN A 368 -13.82 18.06 -7.47
N ARG A 369 -13.53 16.95 -8.15
CA ARG A 369 -14.44 16.35 -9.14
C ARG A 369 -15.74 15.90 -8.47
N LEU A 370 -15.68 15.23 -7.32
CA LEU A 370 -16.86 14.83 -6.54
C LEU A 370 -17.67 16.06 -6.09
N GLY A 371 -17.02 17.12 -5.60
CA GLY A 371 -17.67 18.41 -5.30
C GLY A 371 -18.41 19.00 -6.50
N LYS A 372 -17.81 18.97 -7.70
CA LYS A 372 -18.46 19.39 -8.95
C LYS A 372 -19.69 18.51 -9.31
N LEU A 373 -19.65 17.20 -9.03
CA LEU A 373 -20.80 16.32 -9.21
C LEU A 373 -21.93 16.64 -8.23
N GLN A 374 -21.61 16.88 -6.94
CA GLN A 374 -22.58 17.26 -5.91
C GLN A 374 -23.32 18.55 -6.28
N LYS A 375 -22.61 19.54 -6.81
CA LYS A 375 -23.20 20.79 -7.34
C LYS A 375 -24.19 20.58 -8.48
N ARG A 376 -24.12 19.43 -9.17
CA ARG A 376 -25.05 19.01 -10.23
C ARG A 376 -26.10 18.00 -9.75
N GLY A 377 -26.27 17.88 -8.44
CA GLY A 377 -27.30 17.06 -7.81
C GLY A 377 -26.95 15.60 -7.59
N TRP A 378 -25.70 15.19 -7.83
CA TRP A 378 -25.27 13.83 -7.46
C TRP A 378 -25.19 13.68 -5.95
N LYS A 379 -25.74 12.57 -5.44
CA LYS A 379 -25.58 12.12 -4.05
C LYS A 379 -25.32 10.63 -4.05
N PRO A 380 -24.23 10.11 -3.47
CA PRO A 380 -23.93 8.68 -3.56
C PRO A 380 -24.96 7.83 -2.81
N ARG A 381 -25.12 6.54 -3.16
CA ARG A 381 -25.99 5.62 -2.39
C ARG A 381 -25.37 5.38 -1.01
N ARG A 382 -24.07 5.08 -0.99
CA ARG A 382 -23.23 4.80 0.18
C ARG A 382 -22.38 6.00 0.54
N THR A 383 -21.91 6.08 1.77
CA THR A 383 -20.99 7.13 2.19
C THR A 383 -19.61 6.92 1.56
N ILE A 384 -19.02 7.99 1.04
CA ILE A 384 -17.62 8.02 0.61
C ILE A 384 -16.80 8.71 1.69
N ILE A 385 -15.70 8.11 2.09
CA ILE A 385 -14.74 8.68 3.04
C ILE A 385 -13.41 8.87 2.30
N LEU A 386 -12.91 10.10 2.29
CA LEU A 386 -11.60 10.45 1.79
C LEU A 386 -10.66 10.57 2.99
N CYS A 387 -9.62 9.74 3.02
CA CYS A 387 -8.65 9.72 4.08
C CYS A 387 -7.29 10.15 3.55
N ASN A 388 -6.68 11.13 4.19
CA ASN A 388 -5.29 11.46 3.98
C ASN A 388 -4.50 11.18 5.25
N TRP A 389 -3.68 10.14 5.20
CA TRP A 389 -2.97 9.57 6.35
C TRP A 389 -1.68 10.32 6.65
N ASP A 390 -1.23 10.22 7.88
CA ASP A 390 0.05 10.74 8.37
C ASP A 390 0.88 9.62 9.00
N ALA A 391 2.19 9.82 9.08
CA ALA A 391 3.17 8.88 9.61
C ALA A 391 3.13 7.47 9.00
N GLU A 392 2.82 7.36 7.71
CA GLU A 392 2.93 6.09 6.99
C GLU A 392 4.39 5.63 6.93
N GLU A 393 5.30 6.57 6.68
CA GLU A 393 6.73 6.31 6.48
C GLU A 393 7.39 5.69 7.73
N PHE A 394 6.75 5.89 8.88
CA PHE A 394 7.16 5.41 10.19
C PHE A 394 6.54 4.06 10.57
N GLY A 395 5.87 3.36 9.64
CA GLY A 395 5.27 2.05 9.87
C GLY A 395 3.74 2.06 9.83
N LEU A 396 3.15 2.77 8.86
CA LEU A 396 1.71 2.85 8.65
C LEU A 396 0.95 3.40 9.87
N LEU A 397 1.54 4.34 10.61
CA LEU A 397 1.03 4.72 11.93
C LEU A 397 -0.38 5.30 11.80
N GLY A 398 -0.58 6.38 11.04
CA GLY A 398 -1.86 7.08 11.01
C GLY A 398 -3.03 6.23 10.52
N SER A 399 -2.85 5.41 9.50
CA SER A 399 -3.91 4.51 9.02
C SER A 399 -4.19 3.37 10.00
N THR A 400 -3.15 2.80 10.60
CA THR A 400 -3.27 1.73 11.60
C THR A 400 -3.99 2.21 12.85
N GLU A 401 -3.56 3.34 13.44
CA GLU A 401 -4.22 3.92 14.61
C GLU A 401 -5.70 4.21 14.35
N TRP A 402 -6.03 4.70 13.15
CA TRP A 402 -7.42 4.96 12.75
C TRP A 402 -8.25 3.70 12.58
N VAL A 403 -7.67 2.65 12.03
CA VAL A 403 -8.33 1.34 11.95
C VAL A 403 -8.53 0.74 13.34
N GLU A 404 -7.57 0.89 14.25
CA GLU A 404 -7.66 0.36 15.62
C GLU A 404 -8.70 1.11 16.45
N GLU A 405 -8.77 2.43 16.34
CA GLU A 405 -9.79 3.26 17.00
C GLU A 405 -11.20 2.90 16.50
N ASN A 406 -11.34 2.70 15.18
CA ASN A 406 -12.63 2.54 14.52
C ASN A 406 -12.96 1.09 14.16
N ARG A 407 -12.24 0.11 14.75
CA ARG A 407 -12.28 -1.31 14.37
C ARG A 407 -13.69 -1.88 14.19
N GLU A 408 -14.53 -1.75 15.22
CA GLU A 408 -15.89 -2.30 15.23
C GLU A 408 -16.80 -1.62 14.20
N LEU A 409 -16.61 -0.31 14.02
CA LEU A 409 -17.34 0.48 13.04
C LEU A 409 -16.97 0.05 11.62
N LEU A 410 -15.67 -0.04 11.32
CA LEU A 410 -15.17 -0.41 9.99
C LEU A 410 -15.50 -1.86 9.65
N ALA A 411 -15.30 -2.79 10.60
CA ALA A 411 -15.64 -4.20 10.42
C ALA A 411 -17.13 -4.39 10.07
N SER A 412 -18.02 -3.56 10.62
CA SER A 412 -19.46 -3.65 10.34
C SER A 412 -19.94 -2.85 9.12
N ARG A 413 -19.19 -1.84 8.65
CA ARG A 413 -19.69 -0.84 7.66
C ARG A 413 -18.83 -0.63 6.42
N ALA A 414 -17.53 -0.93 6.45
CA ALA A 414 -16.63 -0.62 5.35
C ALA A 414 -16.81 -1.60 4.17
N VAL A 415 -17.26 -1.09 3.03
CA VAL A 415 -17.44 -1.87 1.80
C VAL A 415 -16.10 -2.25 1.19
N ALA A 416 -15.21 -1.27 1.01
CA ALA A 416 -13.88 -1.46 0.47
C ALA A 416 -12.97 -0.27 0.83
N TYR A 417 -11.66 -0.51 0.81
CA TYR A 417 -10.60 0.49 0.92
C TYR A 417 -9.82 0.58 -0.38
N LEU A 418 -9.74 1.78 -0.98
CA LEU A 418 -9.10 2.02 -2.27
C LEU A 418 -7.85 2.86 -2.03
N ASN A 419 -6.69 2.22 -2.07
CA ASN A 419 -5.39 2.84 -1.83
C ASN A 419 -4.78 3.39 -3.12
N VAL A 420 -4.27 4.61 -3.07
CA VAL A 420 -3.26 5.09 -4.02
C VAL A 420 -2.20 5.81 -3.20
N ASP A 421 -1.06 5.16 -3.05
CA ASP A 421 0.12 5.69 -2.39
C ASP A 421 0.84 6.62 -3.38
N CYS A 422 1.79 6.08 -4.12
CA CYS A 422 2.35 6.69 -5.30
C CYS A 422 1.38 6.55 -6.49
N ALA A 423 0.84 7.66 -7.01
CA ALA A 423 0.04 7.62 -8.22
C ALA A 423 0.91 7.39 -9.47
N VAL A 424 2.06 8.05 -9.55
CA VAL A 424 2.92 8.00 -10.74
C VAL A 424 4.39 8.12 -10.40
N SER A 425 5.19 7.23 -10.95
CA SER A 425 6.66 7.31 -10.98
C SER A 425 7.21 6.90 -12.37
N GLU A 426 6.52 6.00 -13.06
CA GLU A 426 6.92 5.32 -14.29
C GLU A 426 5.73 5.15 -15.24
N PRO A 427 5.91 4.89 -16.54
CA PRO A 427 4.80 4.78 -17.49
C PRO A 427 4.02 3.46 -17.42
N MET A 428 4.47 2.47 -16.62
CA MET A 428 3.83 1.16 -16.53
C MET A 428 2.67 1.18 -15.54
N PHE A 429 1.48 0.76 -15.99
CA PHE A 429 0.33 0.60 -15.09
C PHE A 429 0.40 -0.74 -14.34
N TYR A 430 0.19 -0.69 -13.04
CA TYR A 430 0.08 -1.85 -12.17
C TYR A 430 -1.13 -1.70 -11.24
N ALA A 431 -1.64 -2.85 -10.83
CA ALA A 431 -2.73 -2.97 -9.89
C ALA A 431 -2.55 -4.18 -8.98
N SER A 432 -2.95 -4.03 -7.72
CA SER A 432 -3.19 -5.11 -6.76
C SER A 432 -4.57 -5.02 -6.16
N ALA A 433 -5.17 -6.17 -5.85
CA ALA A 433 -6.48 -6.20 -5.21
C ALA A 433 -6.75 -7.52 -4.48
N THR A 434 -7.71 -7.49 -3.56
CA THR A 434 -8.41 -8.70 -3.14
C THR A 434 -9.27 -9.22 -4.32
N PRO A 435 -9.26 -10.53 -4.66
CA PRO A 435 -9.74 -11.07 -5.94
C PRO A 435 -11.15 -10.67 -6.38
N GLN A 436 -12.06 -10.45 -5.43
CA GLN A 436 -13.44 -10.06 -5.71
C GLN A 436 -13.58 -8.67 -6.36
N LEU A 437 -12.51 -7.87 -6.39
CA LEU A 437 -12.44 -6.56 -7.03
C LEU A 437 -11.74 -6.58 -8.40
N ASP A 438 -11.18 -7.71 -8.81
CA ASP A 438 -10.36 -7.82 -10.04
C ASP A 438 -11.11 -7.33 -11.28
N ASP A 439 -12.31 -7.87 -11.51
CA ASP A 439 -13.14 -7.53 -12.66
C ASP A 439 -13.56 -6.06 -12.67
N LEU A 440 -13.88 -5.52 -11.49
CA LEU A 440 -14.27 -4.12 -11.35
C LEU A 440 -13.14 -3.19 -11.77
N LEU A 441 -11.91 -3.54 -11.37
CA LEU A 441 -10.73 -2.75 -11.68
C LEU A 441 -10.35 -2.85 -13.16
N ILE A 442 -10.41 -4.05 -13.74
CA ILE A 442 -10.24 -4.26 -15.18
C ILE A 442 -11.26 -3.42 -15.96
N GLN A 443 -12.54 -3.46 -15.57
CA GLN A 443 -13.57 -2.65 -16.22
C GLN A 443 -13.30 -1.15 -16.11
N ALA A 444 -12.79 -0.66 -14.97
CA ALA A 444 -12.48 0.75 -14.79
C ALA A 444 -11.35 1.19 -15.74
N THR A 445 -10.29 0.39 -15.88
CA THR A 445 -9.19 0.68 -16.81
C THR A 445 -9.60 0.67 -18.29
N GLN A 446 -10.68 -0.05 -18.64
CA GLN A 446 -11.27 0.00 -19.98
C GLN A 446 -12.06 1.29 -20.26
N GLN A 447 -12.46 2.04 -19.23
CA GLN A 447 -13.18 3.31 -19.36
C GLN A 447 -12.28 4.54 -19.40
N VAL A 448 -10.98 4.37 -19.13
CA VAL A 448 -10.01 5.46 -19.02
C VAL A 448 -9.05 5.40 -20.20
N GLN A 449 -8.84 6.54 -20.86
CA GLN A 449 -7.91 6.65 -21.98
C GLN A 449 -6.46 6.46 -21.52
N ASP A 450 -5.67 5.80 -22.35
CA ASP A 450 -4.22 5.72 -22.16
C ASP A 450 -3.62 7.15 -22.24
N PRO A 451 -2.89 7.59 -21.20
CA PRO A 451 -2.31 8.93 -21.15
C PRO A 451 -1.28 9.19 -22.26
N ASP A 452 -0.62 8.16 -22.78
CA ASP A 452 0.40 8.28 -23.83
C ASP A 452 -0.17 8.04 -25.24
N ASN A 453 -1.39 7.49 -25.34
CA ASN A 453 -2.04 7.22 -26.62
C ASN A 453 -3.57 7.24 -26.54
N SER A 454 -4.18 8.37 -26.91
CA SER A 454 -5.64 8.57 -26.84
C SER A 454 -6.50 7.65 -27.72
N SER A 455 -5.89 6.82 -28.58
CA SER A 455 -6.61 5.78 -29.34
C SER A 455 -6.80 4.47 -28.58
N ARG A 456 -6.21 4.36 -27.39
CA ARG A 456 -6.20 3.19 -26.52
C ARG A 456 -6.72 3.53 -25.14
N THR A 457 -7.01 2.48 -24.38
CA THR A 457 -7.39 2.56 -22.96
C THR A 457 -6.20 2.20 -22.07
N VAL A 458 -6.26 2.56 -20.79
CA VAL A 458 -5.30 2.08 -19.78
C VAL A 458 -5.25 0.55 -19.75
N TYR A 459 -6.39 -0.12 -19.97
CA TYR A 459 -6.44 -1.58 -20.11
C TYR A 459 -5.60 -2.08 -21.30
N ASP A 460 -5.66 -1.44 -22.46
CA ASP A 460 -4.86 -1.84 -23.63
C ASP A 460 -3.35 -1.67 -23.39
N LEU A 461 -2.97 -0.59 -22.70
CA LEU A 461 -1.59 -0.36 -22.25
C LEU A 461 -1.13 -1.46 -21.29
N TRP A 462 -1.95 -1.77 -20.28
CA TRP A 462 -1.66 -2.79 -19.29
C TRP A 462 -1.55 -4.18 -19.91
N LEU A 463 -2.47 -4.53 -20.81
CA LEU A 463 -2.46 -5.79 -21.57
C LEU A 463 -1.20 -5.94 -22.45
N ALA A 464 -0.68 -4.85 -22.99
CA ALA A 464 0.55 -4.87 -23.78
C ALA A 464 1.79 -5.19 -22.92
N SER A 465 1.78 -4.81 -21.64
CA SER A 465 2.84 -5.14 -20.68
C SER A 465 2.73 -6.53 -20.07
N SER A 466 1.50 -7.07 -19.96
CA SER A 466 1.22 -8.35 -19.30
C SER A 466 0.01 -9.03 -19.94
N ASN A 467 0.21 -10.19 -20.58
CA ASN A 467 -0.85 -10.94 -21.24
C ASN A 467 -0.91 -12.41 -20.74
N PRO A 468 -1.99 -12.85 -20.07
CA PRO A 468 -3.14 -12.03 -19.64
C PRO A 468 -2.72 -10.96 -18.62
N VAL A 469 -3.54 -9.93 -18.47
CA VAL A 469 -3.38 -8.91 -17.44
C VAL A 469 -3.24 -9.58 -16.07
N LYS A 470 -2.25 -9.15 -15.28
CA LYS A 470 -1.98 -9.68 -13.94
C LYS A 470 -2.28 -8.62 -12.89
N ILE A 471 -3.12 -8.98 -11.94
CA ILE A 471 -3.38 -8.22 -10.72
C ILE A 471 -2.55 -8.83 -9.59
N GLY A 472 -1.75 -8.00 -8.93
CA GLY A 472 -1.03 -8.40 -7.72
C GLY A 472 -1.97 -8.57 -6.53
N ARG A 473 -1.43 -9.04 -5.41
CA ARG A 473 -2.23 -9.39 -4.23
C ARG A 473 -1.72 -8.61 -3.03
N LEU A 474 -2.66 -8.13 -2.22
CA LEU A 474 -2.41 -7.24 -1.09
C LEU A 474 -1.98 -8.00 0.17
N GLY A 475 -0.98 -8.87 0.02
CA GLY A 475 -0.40 -9.63 1.13
C GLY A 475 0.83 -8.97 1.77
N GLY A 476 1.53 -8.04 1.10
CA GLY A 476 2.65 -7.30 1.71
C GLY A 476 2.18 -6.19 2.65
N GLY A 477 3.06 -5.69 3.51
CA GLY A 477 2.81 -4.58 4.44
C GLY A 477 3.25 -3.21 3.92
N GLY A 478 3.38 -3.04 2.60
CA GLY A 478 4.07 -1.89 2.00
C GLY A 478 3.28 -0.60 1.79
N SER A 479 2.05 -0.48 2.33
CA SER A 479 1.26 0.77 2.33
C SER A 479 0.01 0.62 3.21
N ASP A 480 -0.76 1.70 3.39
CA ASP A 480 -1.88 1.84 4.33
C ASP A 480 -3.02 0.80 4.20
N PHE A 481 -3.11 0.07 3.08
CA PHE A 481 -4.11 -0.99 2.93
C PHE A 481 -3.91 -2.15 3.92
N ALA A 482 -2.71 -2.30 4.51
CA ALA A 482 -2.37 -3.44 5.34
C ALA A 482 -3.30 -3.57 6.56
N ALA A 483 -3.59 -2.48 7.28
CA ALA A 483 -4.53 -2.50 8.40
C ALA A 483 -5.96 -2.86 7.96
N PHE A 484 -6.38 -2.43 6.78
CA PHE A 484 -7.70 -2.77 6.24
C PHE A 484 -7.82 -4.24 5.88
N VAL A 485 -6.88 -4.78 5.10
CA VAL A 485 -6.94 -6.16 4.60
C VAL A 485 -6.55 -7.14 5.69
N GLN A 486 -5.36 -6.96 6.27
CA GLN A 486 -4.69 -7.99 7.05
C GLN A 486 -5.16 -8.00 8.50
N HIS A 487 -5.64 -6.87 9.03
CA HIS A 487 -6.08 -6.77 10.42
C HIS A 487 -7.59 -6.93 10.61
N ILE A 488 -8.41 -6.34 9.72
CA ILE A 488 -9.88 -6.35 9.85
C ILE A 488 -10.63 -6.92 8.64
N GLY A 489 -9.94 -7.40 7.60
CA GLY A 489 -10.54 -8.15 6.49
C GLY A 489 -11.44 -7.32 5.57
N ILE A 490 -11.06 -6.08 5.26
CA ILE A 490 -11.78 -5.22 4.32
C ILE A 490 -11.24 -5.43 2.90
N PRO A 491 -12.13 -5.65 1.90
CA PRO A 491 -11.72 -5.70 0.49
C PRO A 491 -10.94 -4.45 0.09
N ALA A 492 -9.86 -4.60 -0.66
CA ALA A 492 -9.05 -3.44 -1.04
C ALA A 492 -8.43 -3.51 -2.43
N THR A 493 -8.05 -2.34 -2.94
CA THR A 493 -7.26 -2.17 -4.17
C THR A 493 -6.06 -1.25 -3.93
N MET A 494 -5.01 -1.43 -4.70
CA MET A 494 -3.91 -0.48 -4.90
C MET A 494 -3.64 -0.34 -6.39
N ILE A 495 -3.48 0.89 -6.88
CA ILE A 495 -3.15 1.14 -8.30
C ILE A 495 -2.10 2.22 -8.43
N ALA A 496 -1.29 2.13 -9.47
CA ALA A 496 -0.27 3.13 -9.78
C ALA A 496 0.18 3.04 -11.25
N PHE A 497 0.73 4.15 -11.74
CA PHE A 497 1.70 4.15 -12.84
C PHE A 497 3.10 4.09 -12.23
N ASP A 498 3.55 2.92 -11.81
CA ASP A 498 4.76 2.74 -11.01
C ASP A 498 5.42 1.39 -11.31
N ASN A 499 6.75 1.36 -11.22
CA ASN A 499 7.57 0.16 -11.31
C ASN A 499 8.84 0.31 -10.44
N GLY A 500 8.73 1.04 -9.33
CA GLY A 500 9.87 1.54 -8.58
C GLY A 500 10.54 2.71 -9.32
N PHE A 501 11.15 3.60 -8.54
CA PHE A 501 11.79 4.79 -9.10
C PHE A 501 13.13 5.08 -8.40
N PRO A 502 14.09 5.67 -9.13
CA PRO A 502 15.47 5.66 -8.70
C PRO A 502 15.77 6.62 -7.54
N VAL A 503 14.96 7.65 -7.31
CA VAL A 503 15.19 8.69 -6.30
C VAL A 503 14.39 8.49 -5.00
N TYR A 504 13.82 7.29 -4.83
CA TYR A 504 12.98 6.90 -3.69
C TYR A 504 13.58 7.27 -2.32
N HIS A 505 12.76 7.86 -1.46
CA HIS A 505 13.07 8.34 -0.10
C HIS A 505 14.32 9.24 0.02
N SER A 506 14.74 9.89 -1.07
CA SER A 506 15.93 10.73 -1.09
C SER A 506 15.59 12.21 -1.18
N LEU A 507 16.61 13.07 -1.10
CA LEU A 507 16.46 14.52 -1.32
C LEU A 507 15.89 14.86 -2.71
N TYR A 508 16.02 13.92 -3.65
CA TYR A 508 15.76 14.10 -5.07
C TYR A 508 14.35 13.67 -5.50
N ASP A 509 13.55 13.15 -4.58
CA ASP A 509 12.12 12.96 -4.80
C ASP A 509 11.38 14.30 -4.62
N ASP A 510 11.51 15.15 -5.64
CA ASP A 510 10.97 16.50 -5.65
C ASP A 510 10.09 16.79 -6.90
N TYR A 511 9.41 17.94 -6.87
CA TYR A 511 8.54 18.34 -7.98
C TYR A 511 9.31 18.51 -9.31
N VAL A 512 10.59 18.85 -9.26
CA VAL A 512 11.43 19.03 -10.46
C VAL A 512 11.64 17.67 -11.13
N TRP A 513 11.91 16.62 -10.36
CA TRP A 513 12.03 15.25 -10.85
C TRP A 513 10.71 14.79 -11.46
N MET A 514 9.58 14.97 -10.77
CA MET A 514 8.27 14.58 -11.29
C MET A 514 7.96 15.25 -12.63
N LYS A 515 8.15 16.56 -12.70
CA LYS A 515 7.86 17.36 -13.90
C LYS A 515 8.81 17.04 -15.07
N LYS A 516 10.01 16.53 -14.81
CA LYS A 516 10.98 16.19 -15.86
C LYS A 516 10.86 14.74 -16.31
N PHE A 517 10.64 13.80 -15.38
CA PHE A 517 10.82 12.37 -15.61
C PHE A 517 9.58 11.54 -15.30
N GLY A 518 8.91 11.79 -14.17
CA GLY A 518 7.74 11.00 -13.77
C GLY A 518 6.53 11.23 -14.68
N ASP A 519 6.01 12.46 -14.71
CA ASP A 519 4.83 12.81 -15.52
C ASP A 519 4.85 14.27 -16.00
N PRO A 520 5.64 14.61 -17.05
CA PRO A 520 5.81 15.99 -17.49
C PRO A 520 4.52 16.73 -17.86
N MET A 521 3.49 16.00 -18.29
CA MET A 521 2.19 16.55 -18.69
C MET A 521 1.09 16.28 -17.66
N PHE A 522 1.40 15.61 -16.55
CA PHE A 522 0.45 15.23 -15.49
C PHE A 522 -0.75 14.40 -15.98
N GLN A 523 -0.61 13.73 -17.13
CA GLN A 523 -1.70 12.97 -17.75
C GLN A 523 -1.86 11.57 -17.14
N ARG A 524 -0.77 10.97 -16.65
CA ARG A 524 -0.83 9.70 -15.92
C ARG A 524 -1.50 9.87 -14.56
N HIS A 525 -1.25 10.99 -13.89
CA HIS A 525 -1.99 11.33 -12.66
C HIS A 525 -3.49 11.46 -12.94
N VAL A 526 -3.87 12.13 -14.03
CA VAL A 526 -5.28 12.23 -14.46
C VAL A 526 -5.87 10.84 -14.70
N ALA A 527 -5.12 9.93 -15.35
CA ALA A 527 -5.57 8.58 -15.61
C ALA A 527 -5.79 7.78 -14.30
N VAL A 528 -4.86 7.83 -13.34
CA VAL A 528 -5.00 7.19 -12.02
C VAL A 528 -6.17 7.77 -11.25
N ALA A 529 -6.30 9.10 -11.14
CA ALA A 529 -7.44 9.75 -10.49
C ALA A 529 -8.78 9.36 -11.15
N SER A 530 -8.77 9.10 -12.46
CA SER A 530 -9.95 8.66 -13.20
C SER A 530 -10.32 7.22 -12.89
N VAL A 531 -9.36 6.28 -12.88
CA VAL A 531 -9.61 4.87 -12.51
C VAL A 531 -10.04 4.78 -11.05
N TRP A 532 -9.29 5.41 -10.13
CA TRP A 532 -9.55 5.38 -8.70
C TRP A 532 -10.94 5.92 -8.34
N GLY A 533 -11.28 7.10 -8.86
CA GLY A 533 -12.59 7.70 -8.62
C GLY A 533 -13.74 6.96 -9.31
N LEU A 534 -13.53 6.34 -10.47
CA LEU A 534 -14.56 5.50 -11.11
C LEU A 534 -14.87 4.26 -10.28
N VAL A 535 -13.86 3.55 -9.78
CA VAL A 535 -14.04 2.40 -8.89
C VAL A 535 -14.83 2.82 -7.64
N ALA A 536 -14.46 3.96 -7.03
CA ALA A 536 -15.18 4.52 -5.89
C ALA A 536 -16.65 4.83 -6.21
N LEU A 537 -16.91 5.51 -7.33
CA LEU A 537 -18.27 5.85 -7.77
C LEU A 537 -19.11 4.59 -8.03
N TRP A 538 -18.54 3.55 -8.65
CA TRP A 538 -19.24 2.29 -8.89
C TRP A 538 -19.58 1.57 -7.60
N LEU A 539 -18.66 1.49 -6.64
CA LEU A 539 -18.93 0.90 -5.33
C LEU A 539 -19.94 1.74 -4.53
N ALA A 540 -19.87 3.06 -4.63
CA ALA A 540 -20.72 3.97 -3.87
C ALA A 540 -22.13 4.11 -4.45
N ASP A 541 -22.34 3.90 -5.75
CA ASP A 541 -23.63 4.08 -6.42
C ASP A 541 -24.35 2.78 -6.79
N ALA A 542 -23.65 1.65 -6.91
CA ALA A 542 -24.28 0.40 -7.33
C ALA A 542 -25.33 -0.08 -6.32
N GLU A 543 -26.53 -0.42 -6.80
CA GLU A 543 -27.57 -1.02 -5.93
C GLU A 543 -27.08 -2.33 -5.31
N VAL A 544 -26.46 -3.19 -6.12
CA VAL A 544 -25.84 -4.46 -5.73
C VAL A 544 -24.33 -4.33 -5.84
N LEU A 545 -23.58 -4.70 -4.79
CA LEU A 545 -22.12 -4.61 -4.81
C LEU A 545 -21.52 -5.47 -5.95
N PRO A 546 -20.61 -4.92 -6.77
CA PRO A 546 -20.06 -5.60 -7.93
C PRO A 546 -18.91 -6.58 -7.57
N PHE A 547 -18.96 -7.24 -6.42
CA PHE A 547 -17.94 -8.21 -6.00
C PHE A 547 -18.12 -9.56 -6.68
N ASP A 548 -17.03 -10.19 -7.13
CA ASP A 548 -17.05 -11.55 -7.68
C ASP A 548 -16.19 -12.55 -6.87
N TYR A 549 -16.86 -13.34 -6.03
CA TYR A 549 -16.20 -14.38 -5.24
C TYR A 549 -15.84 -15.65 -6.05
N LEU A 550 -16.22 -15.75 -7.33
CA LEU A 550 -15.72 -16.82 -8.19
C LEU A 550 -14.22 -16.64 -8.45
N SER A 551 -13.78 -15.42 -8.77
CA SER A 551 -12.37 -15.07 -8.93
C SER A 551 -11.57 -15.41 -7.67
N TYR A 552 -12.15 -15.19 -6.49
CA TYR A 552 -11.54 -15.57 -5.22
C TYR A 552 -11.37 -17.09 -5.07
N ALA A 553 -12.41 -17.88 -5.39
CA ALA A 553 -12.32 -19.33 -5.33
C ALA A 553 -11.29 -19.90 -6.32
N GLU A 554 -11.16 -19.29 -7.51
CA GLU A 554 -10.14 -19.65 -8.51
C GLU A 554 -8.73 -19.34 -8.03
N GLU A 555 -8.52 -18.17 -7.42
CA GLU A 555 -7.23 -17.76 -6.85
C GLU A 555 -6.81 -18.70 -5.70
N LEU A 556 -7.72 -19.01 -4.76
CA LEU A 556 -7.46 -19.99 -3.69
C LEU A 556 -7.13 -21.38 -4.24
N GLN A 557 -7.80 -21.80 -5.32
CA GLN A 557 -7.52 -23.08 -5.95
C GLN A 557 -6.13 -23.10 -6.60
N LYS A 558 -5.70 -21.98 -7.19
CA LYS A 558 -4.34 -21.81 -7.73
C LYS A 558 -3.29 -21.96 -6.63
N TYR A 559 -3.41 -21.22 -5.53
CA TYR A 559 -2.47 -21.32 -4.41
C TYR A 559 -2.41 -22.72 -3.81
N THR A 560 -3.57 -23.38 -3.67
CA THR A 560 -3.61 -24.74 -3.12
C THR A 560 -2.90 -25.75 -4.03
N LYS A 561 -2.92 -25.55 -5.35
CA LYS A 561 -2.16 -26.38 -6.30
C LYS A 561 -0.67 -26.09 -6.26
N GLU A 562 -0.26 -24.84 -6.07
CA GLU A 562 1.14 -24.47 -5.88
C GLU A 562 1.69 -25.13 -4.60
N LEU A 563 0.93 -25.05 -3.50
CA LEU A 563 1.25 -25.74 -2.24
C LEU A 563 1.32 -27.27 -2.40
N GLU A 564 0.41 -27.88 -3.17
CA GLU A 564 0.44 -29.33 -3.47
C GLU A 564 1.74 -29.77 -4.15
N ILE A 565 2.29 -28.90 -5.02
CA ILE A 565 3.58 -29.14 -5.68
C ILE A 565 4.73 -29.03 -4.67
N GLU A 566 4.68 -28.03 -3.79
CA GLU A 566 5.73 -27.78 -2.78
C GLU A 566 5.86 -28.94 -1.78
N ILE A 567 4.73 -29.45 -1.27
CA ILE A 567 4.73 -30.53 -0.26
C ILE A 567 4.74 -31.94 -0.89
N LYS A 568 4.96 -32.05 -2.20
CA LYS A 568 4.82 -33.29 -2.95
C LYS A 568 5.72 -34.39 -2.37
N GLY A 569 5.09 -35.53 -2.05
CA GLY A 569 5.77 -36.70 -1.50
C GLY A 569 5.67 -36.82 0.02
N ASN A 570 5.18 -35.79 0.71
CA ASN A 570 4.83 -35.88 2.11
C ASN A 570 3.47 -36.59 2.28
N LYS A 571 3.45 -37.70 3.03
CA LYS A 571 2.24 -38.51 3.28
C LYS A 571 1.47 -38.08 4.53
N ASP A 572 2.07 -37.24 5.36
CA ASP A 572 1.53 -36.81 6.64
C ASP A 572 0.63 -35.56 6.51
N ILE A 573 0.68 -34.88 5.35
CA ILE A 573 -0.20 -33.76 5.01
C ILE A 573 -1.31 -34.18 4.04
N SER A 574 -2.52 -33.68 4.29
CA SER A 574 -3.66 -33.72 3.39
C SER A 574 -4.21 -32.32 3.12
N LEU A 575 -4.25 -31.95 1.83
CA LEU A 575 -4.90 -30.74 1.32
C LEU A 575 -6.40 -30.94 1.00
N THR A 576 -6.91 -32.16 1.16
CA THR A 576 -8.32 -32.51 0.90
C THR A 576 -9.31 -31.58 1.62
N PRO A 577 -9.11 -31.20 2.91
CA PRO A 577 -10.02 -30.27 3.58
C PRO A 577 -10.08 -28.91 2.87
N LEU A 578 -8.92 -28.38 2.47
CA LEU A 578 -8.81 -27.07 1.83
C LEU A 578 -9.47 -27.08 0.44
N PHE A 579 -9.18 -28.08 -0.40
CA PHE A 579 -9.85 -28.25 -1.69
C PHE A 579 -11.37 -28.36 -1.54
N LYS A 580 -11.86 -29.09 -0.52
CA LYS A 580 -13.29 -29.20 -0.26
C LYS A 580 -13.92 -27.87 0.14
N SER A 581 -13.28 -27.10 1.04
CA SER A 581 -13.79 -25.78 1.43
C SER A 581 -13.80 -24.79 0.27
N ILE A 582 -12.79 -24.82 -0.61
CA ILE A 582 -12.75 -23.98 -1.82
C ILE A 582 -13.89 -24.34 -2.77
N GLU A 583 -14.20 -25.62 -2.93
CA GLU A 583 -15.35 -26.07 -3.72
C GLU A 583 -16.69 -25.61 -3.12
N GLU A 584 -16.82 -25.60 -1.79
CA GLU A 584 -17.98 -25.05 -1.09
C GLU A 584 -18.11 -23.54 -1.34
N LEU A 585 -17.00 -22.78 -1.28
CA LEU A 585 -16.97 -21.35 -1.61
C LEU A 585 -17.38 -21.10 -3.07
N ARG A 586 -16.84 -21.85 -4.03
CA ARG A 586 -17.17 -21.73 -5.46
C ARG A 586 -18.65 -21.92 -5.73
N LYS A 587 -19.28 -22.89 -5.07
CA LYS A 587 -20.74 -23.11 -5.14
C LYS A 587 -21.51 -21.93 -4.55
N ALA A 588 -21.12 -21.44 -3.37
CA ALA A 588 -21.76 -20.28 -2.73
C ALA A 588 -21.65 -19.01 -3.61
N ALA A 589 -20.46 -18.78 -4.19
CA ALA A 589 -20.19 -17.69 -5.12
C ALA A 589 -21.05 -17.78 -6.40
N THR A 590 -21.23 -18.99 -6.96
CA THR A 590 -22.14 -19.21 -8.09
C THR A 590 -23.58 -18.85 -7.73
N ILE A 591 -24.06 -19.26 -6.56
CA ILE A 591 -25.42 -18.99 -6.09
C ILE A 591 -25.65 -17.49 -5.92
N ILE A 592 -24.75 -16.79 -5.22
CA ILE A 592 -24.91 -15.36 -4.97
C ILE A 592 -24.80 -14.54 -6.27
N ASN A 593 -23.94 -14.93 -7.22
CA ASN A 593 -23.90 -14.30 -8.55
C ASN A 593 -25.20 -14.46 -9.33
N ASN A 594 -25.88 -15.62 -9.23
CA ASN A 594 -27.21 -15.79 -9.81
C ASN A 594 -28.27 -14.92 -9.12
N GLN A 595 -28.19 -14.75 -7.79
CA GLN A 595 -29.06 -13.83 -7.04
C GLN A 595 -28.85 -12.37 -7.48
N LYS A 596 -27.60 -11.93 -7.64
CA LYS A 596 -27.25 -10.60 -8.17
C LYS A 596 -27.89 -10.36 -9.55
N LYS A 597 -27.76 -11.33 -10.48
CA LYS A 597 -28.37 -11.25 -11.82
C LYS A 597 -29.90 -11.14 -11.76
N ALA A 598 -30.55 -11.97 -10.94
CA ALA A 598 -32.00 -11.93 -10.75
C ALA A 598 -32.51 -10.57 -10.23
N VAL A 599 -31.77 -9.89 -9.34
CA VAL A 599 -32.11 -8.54 -8.88
C VAL A 599 -32.04 -7.53 -10.02
N VAL A 600 -31.03 -7.63 -10.90
CA VAL A 600 -30.87 -6.74 -12.06
C VAL A 600 -31.93 -6.99 -13.13
N GLU A 601 -32.27 -8.26 -13.40
CA GLU A 601 -33.22 -8.66 -14.46
C GLU A 601 -34.69 -8.43 -14.07
N ASN A 602 -35.05 -8.56 -12.79
CA ASN A 602 -36.41 -8.31 -12.29
C ASN A 602 -36.82 -6.81 -12.28
N LYS A 603 -36.01 -5.92 -12.86
CA LYS A 603 -36.35 -4.50 -13.09
C LYS A 603 -37.50 -4.30 -14.10
N GLY A 604 -37.90 -5.36 -14.83
CA GLY A 604 -39.06 -5.37 -15.71
C GLY A 604 -40.39 -5.40 -14.94
N TRP A 605 -41.00 -4.22 -14.77
CA TRP A 605 -42.31 -3.92 -14.16
C TRP A 605 -42.32 -3.78 -12.63
N LYS A 606 -42.11 -2.52 -12.16
CA LYS A 606 -42.54 -1.92 -10.88
C LYS A 606 -43.12 -2.92 -9.84
N SER A 607 -42.23 -3.68 -9.21
CA SER A 607 -42.57 -4.55 -8.08
C SER A 607 -42.27 -3.83 -6.77
N ILE A 608 -43.31 -3.24 -6.17
CA ILE A 608 -43.54 -3.13 -4.71
C ILE A 608 -42.35 -2.58 -3.88
N TRP A 609 -42.25 -1.25 -3.86
CA TRP A 609 -41.25 -0.34 -3.25
C TRP A 609 -41.01 -0.42 -1.72
N ARG A 610 -41.08 -1.59 -1.08
CA ARG A 610 -40.67 -1.73 0.34
C ARG A 610 -40.24 -3.14 0.76
N LYS A 611 -40.56 -4.19 -0.01
CA LYS A 611 -40.22 -5.58 0.33
C LYS A 611 -38.86 -6.05 -0.22
N ASP A 612 -38.23 -5.31 -1.13
CA ASP A 612 -36.96 -5.69 -1.75
C ASP A 612 -35.71 -5.01 -1.16
N GLN A 613 -35.85 -3.84 -0.52
CA GLN A 613 -34.69 -3.12 0.02
C GLN A 613 -33.98 -3.88 1.14
N SER A 614 -34.73 -4.60 2.00
CA SER A 614 -34.12 -5.44 3.04
C SER A 614 -33.38 -6.64 2.46
N LYS A 615 -33.89 -7.24 1.37
CA LYS A 615 -33.24 -8.36 0.67
C LYS A 615 -32.01 -7.91 -0.11
N LEU A 616 -32.09 -6.74 -0.73
CA LEU A 616 -30.95 -6.09 -1.38
C LEU A 616 -29.85 -5.80 -0.36
N ARG A 617 -30.24 -5.27 0.81
CA ARG A 617 -29.31 -5.01 1.91
C ARG A 617 -28.68 -6.29 2.44
N GLU A 618 -29.46 -7.33 2.70
CA GLU A 618 -28.98 -8.66 3.11
C GLU A 618 -28.00 -9.24 2.07
N LEU A 619 -28.31 -9.13 0.78
CA LEU A 619 -27.42 -9.57 -0.30
C LEU A 619 -26.08 -8.81 -0.28
N ASN A 620 -26.12 -7.48 -0.15
CA ASN A 620 -24.92 -6.65 -0.05
C ASN A 620 -24.12 -6.93 1.22
N ASP A 621 -24.79 -7.19 2.35
CA ASP A 621 -24.14 -7.50 3.62
C ASP A 621 -23.42 -8.86 3.52
N ARG A 622 -24.01 -9.86 2.86
CA ARG A 622 -23.33 -11.13 2.55
C ARG A 622 -22.10 -10.96 1.67
N LEU A 623 -22.17 -10.11 0.64
CA LEU A 623 -21.02 -9.80 -0.22
C LEU A 623 -19.92 -9.06 0.55
N MET A 624 -20.28 -8.09 1.37
CA MET A 624 -19.34 -7.30 2.16
C MET A 624 -18.68 -8.12 3.28
N MET A 625 -19.44 -8.95 3.98
CA MET A 625 -18.97 -9.71 5.14
C MET A 625 -18.07 -10.89 4.77
N ALA A 626 -18.12 -11.38 3.53
CA ALA A 626 -17.41 -12.59 3.13
C ALA A 626 -15.88 -12.48 3.23
N GLU A 627 -15.29 -11.30 2.97
CA GLU A 627 -13.85 -11.08 3.14
C GLU A 627 -13.42 -11.23 4.62
N ARG A 628 -14.29 -10.78 5.54
CA ARG A 628 -13.98 -10.72 6.98
C ARG A 628 -13.92 -12.12 7.57
N ALA A 629 -14.59 -13.09 6.95
CA ALA A 629 -14.55 -14.49 7.33
C ALA A 629 -13.19 -15.15 7.06
N PHE A 630 -12.28 -14.50 6.34
CA PHE A 630 -10.89 -14.95 6.21
C PHE A 630 -9.99 -14.51 7.37
N THR A 631 -10.50 -13.73 8.32
CA THR A 631 -9.76 -13.31 9.52
C THR A 631 -9.94 -14.29 10.67
N ASP A 632 -8.89 -14.45 11.47
CA ASP A 632 -8.87 -15.25 12.69
C ASP A 632 -8.48 -14.36 13.87
N ARG A 633 -9.17 -14.52 14.99
CA ARG A 633 -8.97 -13.67 16.18
C ARG A 633 -7.57 -13.81 16.76
N ASP A 634 -6.99 -15.01 16.70
CA ASP A 634 -5.67 -15.31 17.27
C ASP A 634 -4.53 -14.84 16.34
N GLY A 635 -4.86 -14.53 15.09
CA GLY A 635 -3.91 -14.09 14.08
C GLY A 635 -2.91 -15.16 13.64
N LEU A 636 -1.86 -14.73 12.96
CA LEU A 636 -0.77 -15.61 12.54
C LEU A 636 0.14 -15.97 13.73
N LEU A 637 0.74 -17.16 13.69
CA LEU A 637 1.68 -17.60 14.71
C LEU A 637 2.88 -16.64 14.77
N GLU A 638 3.27 -16.22 15.98
CA GLU A 638 4.32 -15.20 16.24
C GLU A 638 4.02 -13.81 15.67
N ARG A 639 2.91 -13.61 14.97
CA ARG A 639 2.54 -12.34 14.30
C ARG A 639 1.04 -12.06 14.45
N SER A 640 0.56 -12.05 15.70
CA SER A 640 -0.87 -12.05 16.04
C SER A 640 -1.64 -10.78 15.61
N TRP A 641 -0.93 -9.70 15.28
CA TRP A 641 -1.56 -8.51 14.69
C TRP A 641 -2.11 -8.81 13.28
N TYR A 642 -1.44 -9.64 12.48
CA TYR A 642 -1.96 -10.06 11.18
C TYR A 642 -3.02 -11.14 11.39
N LYS A 643 -4.27 -10.83 11.05
CA LYS A 643 -5.44 -11.69 11.29
C LYS A 643 -5.90 -12.45 10.06
N HIS A 644 -5.58 -11.95 8.87
CA HIS A 644 -6.05 -12.53 7.62
C HIS A 644 -5.27 -13.79 7.24
N LEU A 645 -5.96 -14.93 7.12
CA LEU A 645 -5.33 -16.23 6.91
C LEU A 645 -4.93 -16.53 5.46
N VAL A 646 -5.33 -15.69 4.51
CA VAL A 646 -5.02 -15.88 3.07
C VAL A 646 -3.93 -14.91 2.59
N TYR A 647 -3.87 -13.71 3.17
CA TYR A 647 -3.01 -12.61 2.74
C TYR A 647 -2.34 -12.00 3.97
N GLY A 648 -1.02 -11.97 3.96
CA GLY A 648 -0.17 -11.38 5.00
C GLY A 648 1.29 -11.47 4.58
N PRO A 649 2.18 -10.71 5.22
CA PRO A 649 3.55 -10.58 4.76
C PRO A 649 4.31 -11.89 4.87
N SER A 650 5.33 -12.06 4.03
CA SER A 650 6.32 -13.12 4.17
C SER A 650 7.06 -12.97 5.51
N LYS A 651 7.44 -14.06 6.16
CA LYS A 651 8.15 -14.01 7.46
C LYS A 651 9.51 -13.30 7.41
N TYR A 652 10.13 -13.21 6.25
CA TYR A 652 11.49 -12.65 6.08
C TYR A 652 11.56 -11.49 5.08
N ASP A 653 10.40 -10.99 4.65
CA ASP A 653 10.29 -9.83 3.77
C ASP A 653 8.90 -9.19 3.96
N ASP A 654 8.86 -8.09 4.71
CA ASP A 654 7.59 -7.40 5.02
C ASP A 654 6.94 -6.76 3.78
N TYR A 655 7.69 -6.51 2.70
CA TYR A 655 7.14 -6.10 1.40
C TYR A 655 6.62 -7.30 0.58
N GLY A 656 7.18 -8.48 0.83
CA GLY A 656 6.82 -9.71 0.18
C GLY A 656 5.43 -10.20 0.58
N SER A 657 4.65 -10.64 -0.40
CA SER A 657 3.35 -11.28 -0.18
C SER A 657 3.49 -12.80 -0.28
N LYS A 658 2.98 -13.54 0.70
CA LYS A 658 2.81 -14.99 0.63
C LYS A 658 1.34 -15.37 0.74
N SER A 659 0.90 -16.25 -0.16
CA SER A 659 -0.42 -16.87 -0.07
C SER A 659 -0.45 -17.85 1.10
N PHE A 660 -1.50 -17.81 1.91
CA PHE A 660 -1.60 -18.65 3.10
C PHE A 660 -0.37 -18.54 4.02
N PRO A 661 -0.03 -17.34 4.53
CA PRO A 661 1.25 -17.08 5.19
C PRO A 661 1.52 -18.02 6.39
N GLY A 662 0.50 -18.38 7.16
CA GLY A 662 0.65 -19.36 8.25
C GLY A 662 0.99 -20.78 7.76
N ILE A 663 0.49 -21.19 6.60
CA ILE A 663 0.84 -22.48 5.99
C ILE A 663 2.28 -22.43 5.45
N ASP A 664 2.64 -21.37 4.72
CA ASP A 664 3.98 -21.15 4.16
C ASP A 664 5.04 -21.22 5.30
N ASP A 665 4.85 -20.46 6.38
CA ASP A 665 5.73 -20.46 7.55
C ASP A 665 5.88 -21.86 8.17
N ALA A 666 4.76 -22.58 8.33
CA ALA A 666 4.75 -23.89 8.96
C ALA A 666 5.38 -24.98 8.06
N VAL A 667 5.20 -24.89 6.75
CA VAL A 667 5.83 -25.79 5.77
C VAL A 667 7.32 -25.54 5.71
N GLU A 668 7.77 -24.28 5.69
CA GLU A 668 9.19 -23.95 5.72
C GLU A 668 9.85 -24.48 7.00
N MET A 669 9.22 -24.26 8.16
CA MET A 669 9.68 -24.80 9.44
C MET A 669 9.75 -26.34 9.40
N ALA A 670 8.74 -26.99 8.82
CA ALA A 670 8.70 -28.44 8.73
C ALA A 670 9.76 -29.01 7.77
N ASN A 671 10.06 -28.31 6.67
CA ASN A 671 11.15 -28.67 5.77
C ASN A 671 12.51 -28.57 6.45
N LYS A 672 12.72 -27.57 7.32
CA LYS A 672 13.98 -27.40 8.08
C LYS A 672 14.15 -28.44 9.20
N LEU A 673 13.11 -28.67 10.00
CA LEU A 673 13.18 -29.53 11.18
C LEU A 673 12.96 -31.01 10.86
N ASN A 674 12.11 -31.29 9.86
CA ASN A 674 11.70 -32.63 9.43
C ASN A 674 11.24 -33.55 10.59
N THR A 675 10.42 -33.01 11.51
CA THR A 675 9.85 -33.74 12.66
C THR A 675 8.35 -33.98 12.48
N ALA A 676 7.79 -34.97 13.18
CA ALA A 676 6.35 -35.24 13.14
C ALA A 676 5.53 -34.05 13.70
N GLU A 677 6.07 -33.37 14.72
CA GLU A 677 5.47 -32.20 15.35
C GLU A 677 5.41 -31.01 14.39
N SER A 678 6.48 -30.73 13.65
CA SER A 678 6.51 -29.64 12.68
C SER A 678 5.55 -29.88 11.50
N TRP A 679 5.46 -31.12 11.01
CA TRP A 679 4.47 -31.46 9.97
C TRP A 679 3.02 -31.44 10.49
N LYS A 680 2.79 -31.77 11.77
CA LYS A 680 1.48 -31.62 12.42
C LYS A 680 1.06 -30.16 12.53
N LEU A 681 2.00 -29.24 12.76
CA LEU A 681 1.74 -27.79 12.73
C LEU A 681 1.32 -27.34 11.32
N ALA A 682 2.04 -27.73 10.27
CA ALA A 682 1.65 -27.43 8.89
C ALA A 682 0.24 -27.95 8.55
N GLN A 683 -0.08 -29.18 8.96
CA GLN A 683 -1.43 -29.73 8.82
C GLN A 683 -2.49 -28.94 9.61
N HIS A 684 -2.14 -28.42 10.80
CA HIS A 684 -3.03 -27.59 11.61
C HIS A 684 -3.37 -26.28 10.90
N GLU A 685 -2.37 -25.59 10.33
CA GLU A 685 -2.56 -24.35 9.58
C GLU A 685 -3.42 -24.56 8.32
N ILE A 686 -3.25 -25.68 7.61
CA ILE A 686 -4.14 -26.07 6.50
C ILE A 686 -5.60 -26.18 6.96
N TRP A 687 -5.83 -26.77 8.15
CA TRP A 687 -7.17 -26.86 8.73
C TRP A 687 -7.73 -25.50 9.17
N ARG A 688 -6.88 -24.58 9.65
CA ARG A 688 -7.30 -23.21 10.00
C ARG A 688 -7.81 -22.48 8.77
N VAL A 689 -7.02 -22.45 7.69
CA VAL A 689 -7.41 -21.83 6.41
C VAL A 689 -8.67 -22.50 5.85
N SER A 690 -8.76 -23.83 5.87
CA SER A 690 -9.95 -24.55 5.38
C SER A 690 -11.23 -24.15 6.13
N ARG A 691 -11.16 -23.93 7.45
CA ARG A 691 -12.31 -23.45 8.25
C ARG A 691 -12.71 -22.03 7.85
N ALA A 692 -11.75 -21.13 7.66
CA ALA A 692 -12.02 -19.75 7.24
C ALA A 692 -12.65 -19.69 5.83
N VAL A 693 -12.12 -20.43 4.86
CA VAL A 693 -12.72 -20.55 3.51
C VAL A 693 -14.14 -21.10 3.58
N LYS A 694 -14.38 -22.08 4.45
CA LYS A 694 -15.73 -22.60 4.68
C LYS A 694 -16.65 -21.55 5.33
N GLN A 695 -16.18 -20.78 6.29
CA GLN A 695 -16.96 -19.69 6.90
C GLN A 695 -17.33 -18.63 5.86
N ALA A 696 -16.41 -18.22 4.98
CA ALA A 696 -16.71 -17.32 3.87
C ALA A 696 -17.83 -17.88 2.98
N SER A 697 -17.80 -19.18 2.68
CA SER A 697 -18.89 -19.83 1.93
C SER A 697 -20.24 -19.81 2.67
N GLN A 698 -20.24 -19.91 4.00
CA GLN A 698 -21.44 -19.85 4.84
C GLN A 698 -22.01 -18.43 4.92
N VAL A 699 -21.14 -17.42 5.01
CA VAL A 699 -21.50 -16.00 4.90
C VAL A 699 -22.15 -15.73 3.55
N LEU A 700 -21.53 -16.16 2.45
CA LEU A 700 -22.11 -16.00 1.12
C LEU A 700 -23.44 -16.72 0.96
N ASN A 701 -23.72 -17.79 1.70
CA ASN A 701 -25.02 -18.47 1.66
C ASN A 701 -26.08 -17.88 2.62
N GLY A 702 -25.72 -16.86 3.42
CA GLY A 702 -26.63 -16.24 4.39
C GLY A 702 -26.85 -17.07 5.66
N VAL A 703 -25.90 -17.95 6.00
CA VAL A 703 -25.98 -18.80 7.21
C VAL A 703 -25.46 -18.07 8.46
N LEU A 704 -24.53 -17.12 8.28
CA LEU A 704 -23.80 -16.43 9.35
C LEU A 704 -24.00 -14.91 9.36
N THR A 705 -24.95 -14.39 8.58
CA THR A 705 -25.22 -12.94 8.41
C THR A 705 -26.59 -12.54 8.91
#